data_AF-A0AAW9S6J9-F1
#
_entry.id   AF-A0AAW9S6J9-F1
#
_cell.length_a   1.000
_cell.length_b   1.000
_cell.length_c   1.000
_cell.angle_alpha   90.00
_cell.angle_beta   90.00
_cell.angle_gamma   90.00
#
_symmetry.space_group_name_H-M   'P 1'
#
loop_
_entity.id
_entity.type
_entity.pdbx_description
1 polymer ?
#
loop_
_entity_poly.entity_id
_entity_poly.type
_entity_poly.pdbx_seq_one_letter_code
_entity_poly.pdbx_strand_id
1 'polypeptide(L)'
;MEITDIRAASDPEVLAYATSLEIKDPACSVEELNSFLASCNPQCVSLVIWNEKIEELPEVMGGFTRLEQVILELPNLKKLPAFFQGAAYRRLSIACVEMPGIPEEWNYLGETEVFPQLVTVSLNVDKMWQLPACFCLPTLKTLRIRSKKLPQLPEEFVAMSGLEGLIIKAPLRQLPELNNCPKLETLKLEDVEIETFSTTDAWPERLESLQITSKQRVKKGPVFSFLKELRYLKWKSDQPSQIDLAGISACKFLNELKVQNISLHPDLKECQQLESLTFEGGELVELPAYVTGMKCLKHLQVTGTGLSRVPEDWSALKNLEFLELANNQLEDFSFLYTLSSLYIQRISIEGNPIRDPLFMLDSNHHLPIATDVFKGFSLLNASETLRFVQALVKSKLSRKDKEWFFYRFKELTELKIPNDWPVSRLLQAFHIDYSLLHSLVVNWLLALSEAQEAETKLCAGAKVLLLGKFHWPEQVIAKNLEVLGLTLCKQWEDGISHIVIGKCPPVALPEVAFIGACVLLENQLCRLLMAYQSGFLQDVKGEKAFGERLVRMLRSDDPATQILALEILEKGGVPEPLFMELLLLQKCSEKENVRAEAKKLLEIYGPAEWLSLVWNADFENLKEESKDIYEKQCFVETFVGRELLARFSFELFQRHGKGLPYLLVHLPLFHPWRLKTLETLTTDSIMDLSHGGGQHSKIRLKFPSDYPYKKKVTQLNLEHCNLKLVPCELAEFENLVELDLSLNLLEEFPEAVLSLKKLRSLDLFGNGVQSVPANIVELEQLEELGLNFNTLKEFPLNVLQLNQLKRLDLGSSQFQSFPNNLTGLEQLEELDFERNKLRVFPKGILQLRRLKSLNLNTNLLQSLPANMGGLERLEELDLSYNKLSTFPMEVLALKSLKRLDLRANLHLLSIPKEASQALPDCEILL
;
A
#
# COMPACT_ATOMS: atom_id res chain seq x y z
N MET A 1 10.64 -25.87 -9.70
CA MET A 1 9.76 -26.69 -8.86
C MET A 1 10.10 -26.38 -7.43
N GLU A 2 9.14 -25.90 -6.67
CA GLU A 2 9.32 -25.60 -5.24
C GLU A 2 8.89 -26.84 -4.44
N ILE A 3 9.74 -27.28 -3.54
CA ILE A 3 9.62 -28.49 -2.73
C ILE A 3 9.73 -28.05 -1.27
N THR A 4 8.60 -27.98 -0.59
CA THR A 4 8.51 -27.59 0.82
C THR A 4 8.55 -28.79 1.76
N ASP A 5 8.29 -29.99 1.24
CA ASP A 5 8.43 -31.27 1.96
C ASP A 5 9.02 -32.33 1.02
N ILE A 6 10.23 -32.79 1.32
CA ILE A 6 10.95 -33.79 0.52
C ILE A 6 10.25 -35.16 0.55
N ARG A 7 9.57 -35.50 1.65
CA ARG A 7 8.88 -36.80 1.82
C ARG A 7 7.60 -36.86 0.99
N ALA A 8 6.98 -35.71 0.73
CA ALA A 8 5.80 -35.59 -0.13
C ALA A 8 6.15 -35.45 -1.62
N ALA A 9 7.35 -34.98 -1.96
CA ALA A 9 7.80 -34.71 -3.33
C ALA A 9 8.25 -35.97 -4.11
N SER A 10 7.67 -37.14 -3.81
CA SER A 10 8.13 -38.45 -4.27
C SER A 10 7.65 -38.89 -5.66
N ASP A 11 7.06 -38.01 -6.49
CA ASP A 11 6.67 -38.35 -7.86
C ASP A 11 7.91 -38.40 -8.79
N PRO A 12 8.39 -39.59 -9.20
CA PRO A 12 9.61 -39.72 -9.98
C PRO A 12 9.47 -39.15 -11.39
N GLU A 13 8.24 -39.10 -11.94
CA GLU A 13 8.00 -38.56 -13.28
C GLU A 13 8.18 -37.04 -13.27
N VAL A 14 7.72 -36.35 -12.22
CA VAL A 14 7.85 -34.89 -12.11
C VAL A 14 9.31 -34.49 -11.87
N LEU A 15 10.04 -35.24 -11.03
CA LEU A 15 11.45 -35.00 -10.75
C LEU A 15 12.35 -35.20 -11.97
N ALA A 16 11.97 -36.09 -12.91
CA ALA A 16 12.74 -36.36 -14.13
C ALA A 16 12.77 -35.18 -15.13
N TYR A 17 11.83 -34.23 -15.05
CA TYR A 17 11.74 -33.10 -15.98
C TYR A 17 12.11 -31.74 -15.34
N ALA A 18 12.39 -31.68 -14.04
CA ALA A 18 12.69 -30.43 -13.36
C ALA A 18 14.03 -29.81 -13.81
N THR A 19 13.96 -28.62 -14.41
CA THR A 19 15.14 -27.82 -14.83
C THR A 19 15.63 -26.86 -13.76
N SER A 20 14.77 -26.52 -12.80
CA SER A 20 15.09 -25.72 -11.62
C SER A 20 14.39 -26.31 -10.40
N LEU A 21 15.13 -26.52 -9.32
CA LEU A 21 14.67 -27.11 -8.07
C LEU A 21 14.88 -26.10 -6.93
N GLU A 22 13.85 -25.89 -6.13
CA GLU A 22 13.89 -25.04 -4.95
C GLU A 22 13.38 -25.84 -3.76
N ILE A 23 14.28 -26.18 -2.85
CA ILE A 23 14.01 -27.04 -1.70
C ILE A 23 13.95 -26.14 -0.46
N LYS A 24 12.78 -26.03 0.14
CA LYS A 24 12.49 -25.24 1.35
C LYS A 24 11.99 -26.13 2.48
N ASP A 25 12.72 -27.20 2.76
CA ASP A 25 12.42 -28.13 3.84
C ASP A 25 13.53 -28.08 4.90
N PRO A 26 13.34 -27.31 5.99
CA PRO A 26 14.32 -27.16 7.06
C PRO A 26 14.36 -28.37 7.98
N ALA A 27 13.27 -29.16 8.02
CA ALA A 27 13.08 -30.28 8.92
C ALA A 27 13.65 -31.58 8.34
N CYS A 28 13.90 -31.62 7.03
CA CYS A 28 14.53 -32.73 6.34
C CYS A 28 15.93 -33.04 6.88
N SER A 29 16.18 -34.31 7.20
CA SER A 29 17.50 -34.78 7.60
C SER A 29 18.47 -34.79 6.42
N VAL A 30 19.77 -34.77 6.72
CA VAL A 30 20.85 -34.79 5.72
C VAL A 30 20.78 -36.05 4.84
N GLU A 31 20.43 -37.20 5.44
CA GLU A 31 20.30 -38.48 4.74
C GLU A 31 19.12 -38.46 3.77
N GLU A 32 17.98 -37.90 4.18
CA GLU A 32 16.79 -37.73 3.34
C GLU A 32 17.06 -36.75 2.19
N LEU A 33 17.71 -35.63 2.48
CA LEU A 33 18.09 -34.63 1.47
C LEU A 33 19.06 -35.23 0.45
N ASN A 34 20.06 -35.99 0.91
CA ASN A 34 21.03 -36.66 0.04
C ASN A 34 20.36 -37.72 -0.84
N SER A 35 19.47 -38.55 -0.27
CA SER A 35 18.72 -39.55 -1.01
C SER A 35 17.78 -38.90 -2.05
N PHE A 36 17.14 -37.78 -1.70
CA PHE A 36 16.24 -37.07 -2.58
C PHE A 36 16.98 -36.46 -3.77
N LEU A 37 18.08 -35.74 -3.49
CA LEU A 37 18.87 -35.11 -4.54
C LEU A 37 19.52 -36.15 -5.47
N ALA A 38 19.87 -37.34 -4.98
CA ALA A 38 20.35 -38.46 -5.81
C ALA A 38 19.30 -39.00 -6.79
N SER A 39 18.01 -38.78 -6.52
CA SER A 39 16.89 -39.18 -7.39
C SER A 39 16.47 -38.11 -8.40
N CYS A 40 16.98 -36.87 -8.25
CA CYS A 40 16.62 -35.74 -9.10
C CYS A 40 17.24 -35.80 -10.50
N ASN A 41 16.63 -35.10 -11.46
CA ASN A 41 17.11 -35.02 -12.83
C ASN A 41 18.58 -34.53 -12.92
N PRO A 42 19.51 -35.33 -13.47
CA PRO A 42 20.89 -34.95 -13.74
C PRO A 42 21.08 -33.68 -14.59
N GLN A 43 20.06 -33.26 -15.34
CA GLN A 43 20.06 -32.09 -16.22
C GLN A 43 19.57 -30.81 -15.54
N CYS A 44 19.33 -30.81 -14.22
CA CYS A 44 18.94 -29.62 -13.48
C CYS A 44 19.97 -28.49 -13.66
N VAL A 45 19.49 -27.27 -13.93
CA VAL A 45 20.30 -26.09 -14.26
C VAL A 45 20.42 -25.14 -13.05
N SER A 46 19.40 -25.10 -12.19
CA SER A 46 19.37 -24.23 -11.01
C SER A 46 18.89 -25.00 -9.79
N LEU A 47 19.63 -24.89 -8.68
CA LEU A 47 19.31 -25.54 -7.42
C LEU A 47 19.32 -24.52 -6.28
N VAL A 48 18.19 -24.38 -5.60
CA VAL A 48 18.03 -23.56 -4.40
C VAL A 48 17.79 -24.50 -3.22
N ILE A 49 18.54 -24.38 -2.14
CA ILE A 49 18.39 -25.23 -0.95
C ILE A 49 18.33 -24.36 0.29
N TRP A 50 17.28 -24.55 1.07
CA TRP A 50 17.13 -24.06 2.43
C TRP A 50 17.06 -25.25 3.40
N ASN A 51 18.14 -25.46 4.17
CA ASN A 51 18.21 -26.55 5.15
C ASN A 51 19.21 -26.23 6.28
N GLU A 52 18.82 -26.38 7.55
CA GLU A 52 19.66 -26.00 8.69
C GLU A 52 20.92 -26.86 8.86
N LYS A 53 20.95 -28.06 8.27
CA LYS A 53 22.03 -29.05 8.42
C LYS A 53 22.79 -29.31 7.13
N ILE A 54 22.69 -28.42 6.14
CA ILE A 54 23.32 -28.61 4.83
C ILE A 54 24.84 -28.88 4.90
N GLU A 55 25.50 -28.37 5.94
CA GLU A 55 26.94 -28.50 6.16
C GLU A 55 27.40 -29.95 6.33
N GLU A 56 26.50 -30.84 6.75
CA GLU A 56 26.75 -32.25 7.01
C GLU A 56 26.58 -33.13 5.75
N LEU A 57 26.19 -32.54 4.60
CA LEU A 57 26.02 -33.29 3.35
C LEU A 57 27.35 -33.93 2.90
N PRO A 58 27.38 -35.26 2.65
CA PRO A 58 28.56 -35.94 2.15
C PRO A 58 28.92 -35.52 0.72
N GLU A 59 30.16 -35.77 0.30
CA GLU A 59 30.68 -35.49 -1.07
C GLU A 59 29.89 -36.17 -2.20
N VAL A 60 29.06 -37.16 -1.88
CA VAL A 60 28.52 -38.10 -2.87
C VAL A 60 27.27 -37.54 -3.54
N MET A 61 27.47 -36.63 -4.49
CA MET A 61 26.47 -36.30 -5.51
C MET A 61 27.11 -35.92 -6.84
N GLY A 62 27.79 -36.88 -7.46
CA GLY A 62 28.23 -36.81 -8.86
C GLY A 62 27.09 -36.89 -9.90
N GLY A 63 25.87 -36.49 -9.54
CA GLY A 63 24.67 -36.69 -10.37
C GLY A 63 24.32 -35.53 -11.30
N PHE A 64 24.59 -34.27 -10.93
CA PHE A 64 24.20 -33.12 -11.74
C PHE A 64 25.26 -32.80 -12.80
N THR A 65 24.93 -33.04 -14.07
CA THR A 65 25.82 -32.84 -15.22
C THR A 65 25.71 -31.46 -15.87
N ARG A 66 24.66 -30.67 -15.55
CA ARG A 66 24.37 -29.36 -16.16
C ARG A 66 24.07 -28.22 -15.17
N LEU A 67 24.39 -28.40 -13.90
CA LEU A 67 24.10 -27.38 -12.89
C LEU A 67 24.85 -26.08 -13.21
N GLU A 68 24.14 -24.99 -13.49
CA GLU A 68 24.74 -23.68 -13.79
C GLU A 68 24.70 -22.76 -12.57
N GLN A 69 23.66 -22.85 -11.74
CA GLN A 69 23.42 -21.97 -10.61
C GLN A 69 23.05 -22.73 -9.34
N VAL A 70 23.62 -22.28 -8.23
CA VAL A 70 23.31 -22.75 -6.89
C VAL A 70 22.97 -21.55 -6.00
N ILE A 71 21.88 -21.66 -5.24
CA ILE A 71 21.53 -20.74 -4.16
C ILE A 71 21.41 -21.53 -2.84
N LEU A 72 22.12 -21.06 -1.83
CA LEU A 72 22.07 -21.61 -0.47
C LEU A 72 21.44 -20.59 0.46
N GLU A 73 20.41 -20.99 1.18
CA GLU A 73 19.80 -20.20 2.23
C GLU A 73 19.94 -20.97 3.54
N LEU A 74 20.65 -20.43 4.53
CA LEU A 74 21.01 -21.16 5.75
C LEU A 74 20.93 -20.24 6.96
N PRO A 75 20.59 -20.73 8.16
CA PRO A 75 20.66 -19.90 9.36
C PRO A 75 22.12 -19.50 9.67
N ASN A 76 23.06 -20.43 9.69
CA ASN A 76 24.49 -20.19 9.90
C ASN A 76 25.31 -21.03 8.92
N LEU A 77 26.49 -20.54 8.52
CA LEU A 77 27.45 -21.32 7.72
C LEU A 77 28.80 -21.40 8.46
N LYS A 78 29.11 -22.57 9.06
CA LYS A 78 30.41 -22.87 9.68
C LYS A 78 31.35 -23.57 8.69
N LYS A 79 30.83 -24.46 7.84
CA LYS A 79 31.59 -25.19 6.82
C LYS A 79 30.89 -25.20 5.47
N LEU A 80 31.64 -24.93 4.38
CA LEU A 80 31.14 -25.16 3.02
C LEU A 80 30.94 -26.67 2.82
N PRO A 81 29.73 -27.12 2.43
CA PRO A 81 29.49 -28.53 2.16
C PRO A 81 30.47 -29.07 1.12
N ALA A 82 31.04 -30.24 1.39
CA ALA A 82 32.04 -30.86 0.50
C ALA A 82 31.47 -31.11 -0.91
N PHE A 83 30.16 -31.30 -1.03
CA PHE A 83 29.41 -31.35 -2.30
C PHE A 83 29.72 -30.20 -3.29
N PHE A 84 29.92 -28.98 -2.78
CA PHE A 84 30.16 -27.82 -3.65
C PHE A 84 31.56 -27.80 -4.24
N GLN A 85 32.47 -28.60 -3.68
CA GLN A 85 33.86 -28.76 -4.10
C GLN A 85 33.90 -29.71 -5.30
N GLY A 86 34.18 -29.19 -6.49
CA GLY A 86 34.36 -29.97 -7.72
C GLY A 86 33.20 -29.96 -8.73
N ALA A 87 32.02 -29.41 -8.39
CA ALA A 87 30.91 -29.33 -9.33
C ALA A 87 31.04 -28.14 -10.32
N ALA A 88 30.69 -28.39 -11.59
CA ALA A 88 30.92 -27.50 -12.72
C ALA A 88 29.86 -26.38 -12.88
N TYR A 89 29.47 -25.72 -11.78
CA TYR A 89 28.52 -24.61 -11.84
C TYR A 89 29.21 -23.26 -11.97
N ARG A 90 28.51 -22.29 -12.58
CA ARG A 90 29.03 -20.97 -12.92
C ARG A 90 28.61 -19.89 -11.92
N ARG A 91 27.52 -20.09 -11.18
CA ARG A 91 26.98 -19.09 -10.25
C ARG A 91 26.69 -19.72 -8.89
N LEU A 92 27.17 -19.07 -7.83
CA LEU A 92 26.90 -19.44 -6.45
C LEU A 92 26.35 -18.23 -5.69
N SER A 93 25.23 -18.42 -5.00
CA SER A 93 24.70 -17.43 -4.07
C SER A 93 24.54 -18.06 -2.69
N ILE A 94 24.97 -17.38 -1.64
CA ILE A 94 24.87 -17.83 -0.25
C ILE A 94 24.19 -16.73 0.55
N ALA A 95 23.12 -17.07 1.26
CA ALA A 95 22.42 -16.20 2.18
C ALA A 95 22.40 -16.84 3.58
N CYS A 96 22.99 -16.18 4.58
CA CYS A 96 22.94 -16.67 5.96
C CYS A 96 23.04 -15.57 7.02
N VAL A 97 22.70 -15.89 8.27
CA VAL A 97 22.74 -14.91 9.38
C VAL A 97 24.17 -14.67 9.84
N GLU A 98 24.96 -15.73 10.00
CA GLU A 98 26.32 -15.63 10.53
C GLU A 98 27.27 -16.62 9.84
N MET A 99 28.49 -16.13 9.54
CA MET A 99 29.65 -16.94 9.17
C MET A 99 30.72 -16.76 10.26
N PRO A 100 30.67 -17.58 11.33
CA PRO A 100 31.51 -17.40 12.50
C PRO A 100 32.91 -17.99 12.29
N GLY A 101 33.89 -17.14 11.92
CA GLY A 101 35.33 -17.45 11.96
C GLY A 101 35.77 -18.51 10.94
N ILE A 102 36.85 -18.24 10.20
CA ILE A 102 37.39 -19.19 9.22
C ILE A 102 37.86 -20.45 9.97
N PRO A 103 37.26 -21.64 9.78
CA PRO A 103 37.87 -22.87 10.24
C PRO A 103 39.17 -23.08 9.46
N GLU A 104 40.27 -23.49 10.12
CA GLU A 104 41.55 -23.78 9.47
C GLU A 104 41.40 -24.70 8.24
N GLU A 105 40.35 -25.54 8.20
CA GLU A 105 39.97 -26.40 7.09
C GLU A 105 39.67 -25.67 5.77
N TRP A 106 39.27 -24.38 5.79
CA TRP A 106 39.01 -23.60 4.57
C TRP A 106 40.30 -23.11 3.90
N ASN A 107 41.42 -23.05 4.63
CA ASN A 107 42.72 -22.59 4.13
C ASN A 107 43.58 -23.74 3.55
N TYR A 108 43.14 -25.00 3.65
CA TYR A 108 43.92 -26.18 3.27
C TYR A 108 43.55 -26.80 1.92
N LEU A 109 42.58 -26.23 1.20
CA LEU A 109 42.17 -26.72 -0.12
C LEU A 109 42.93 -25.95 -1.20
N GLY A 110 43.69 -26.66 -2.04
CA GLY A 110 44.42 -26.08 -3.17
C GLY A 110 43.52 -25.21 -4.04
N GLU A 111 43.85 -23.93 -4.12
CA GLU A 111 42.99 -22.79 -4.51
C GLU A 111 42.42 -22.82 -5.95
N THR A 112 42.74 -23.83 -6.76
CA THR A 112 42.30 -23.93 -8.17
C THR A 112 41.54 -25.21 -8.52
N GLU A 113 41.57 -26.24 -7.68
CA GLU A 113 40.90 -27.53 -7.97
C GLU A 113 39.43 -27.57 -7.51
N VAL A 114 39.04 -26.67 -6.58
CA VAL A 114 37.74 -26.73 -5.90
C VAL A 114 36.59 -26.17 -6.75
N PHE A 115 36.81 -25.11 -7.54
CA PHE A 115 35.75 -24.44 -8.31
C PHE A 115 36.23 -24.02 -9.71
N PRO A 116 36.52 -24.97 -10.61
CA PRO A 116 37.19 -24.68 -11.89
C PRO A 116 36.35 -23.82 -12.86
N GLN A 117 35.02 -23.77 -12.70
CA GLN A 117 34.10 -23.08 -13.62
C GLN A 117 33.30 -21.93 -12.99
N LEU A 118 33.58 -21.57 -11.74
CA LEU A 118 32.80 -20.56 -11.03
C LEU A 118 33.10 -19.15 -11.56
N VAL A 119 32.06 -18.46 -12.02
CA VAL A 119 32.15 -17.13 -12.67
C VAL A 119 31.56 -16.03 -11.80
N THR A 120 30.50 -16.33 -11.03
CA THR A 120 29.80 -15.33 -10.20
C THR A 120 29.55 -15.88 -8.79
N VAL A 121 29.90 -15.09 -7.78
CA VAL A 121 29.62 -15.36 -6.37
C VAL A 121 28.82 -14.21 -5.78
N SER A 122 27.74 -14.52 -5.04
CA SER A 122 26.94 -13.54 -4.29
C SER A 122 26.77 -13.97 -2.85
N LEU A 123 27.35 -13.23 -1.90
CA LEU A 123 27.30 -13.49 -0.47
C LEU A 123 26.39 -12.46 0.20
N ASN A 124 25.33 -12.90 0.85
CA ASN A 124 24.43 -12.09 1.66
C ASN A 124 24.44 -12.60 3.10
N VAL A 125 25.41 -12.10 3.88
CA VAL A 125 25.73 -12.64 5.20
C VAL A 125 25.68 -11.53 6.24
N ASP A 126 24.70 -11.58 7.14
CA ASP A 126 24.46 -10.50 8.09
C ASP A 126 25.69 -10.24 9.00
N LYS A 127 26.30 -11.30 9.53
CA LYS A 127 27.52 -11.25 10.36
C LYS A 127 28.67 -12.02 9.71
N MET A 128 29.35 -11.39 8.76
CA MET A 128 30.60 -11.90 8.18
C MET A 128 31.76 -10.99 8.53
N TRP A 129 32.70 -11.48 9.35
CA TRP A 129 33.84 -10.71 9.84
C TRP A 129 35.06 -10.74 8.92
N GLN A 130 35.15 -11.75 8.04
CA GLN A 130 36.21 -11.90 7.04
C GLN A 130 35.65 -12.65 5.82
N LEU A 131 36.07 -12.27 4.62
CA LEU A 131 35.77 -13.04 3.40
C LEU A 131 36.71 -14.26 3.36
N PRO A 132 36.20 -15.49 3.22
CA PRO A 132 37.05 -16.68 3.11
C PRO A 132 37.89 -16.70 1.83
N ALA A 133 39.17 -17.07 1.95
CA ALA A 133 40.14 -17.08 0.85
C ALA A 133 39.72 -17.98 -0.33
N CYS A 134 38.93 -19.04 -0.08
CA CYS A 134 38.42 -19.94 -1.11
C CYS A 134 37.52 -19.25 -2.17
N PHE A 135 37.02 -18.03 -1.91
CA PHE A 135 36.27 -17.24 -2.89
C PHE A 135 37.16 -16.28 -3.69
N CYS A 136 38.45 -16.17 -3.38
CA CYS A 136 39.44 -15.36 -4.09
C CYS A 136 40.03 -16.12 -5.29
N LEU A 137 39.16 -16.55 -6.22
CA LEU A 137 39.54 -17.41 -7.34
C LEU A 137 39.98 -16.59 -8.58
N PRO A 138 41.02 -17.02 -9.31
CA PRO A 138 41.42 -16.36 -10.56
C PRO A 138 40.37 -16.42 -11.67
N THR A 139 39.47 -17.41 -11.64
CA THR A 139 38.41 -17.64 -12.64
C THR A 139 37.18 -16.76 -12.43
N LEU A 140 37.05 -16.15 -11.24
CA LEU A 140 35.87 -15.39 -10.86
C LEU A 140 35.80 -14.08 -11.64
N LYS A 141 34.68 -13.84 -12.33
CA LYS A 141 34.42 -12.57 -13.05
C LYS A 141 33.63 -11.59 -12.21
N THR A 142 32.73 -12.04 -11.34
CA THR A 142 31.88 -11.15 -10.55
C THR A 142 31.74 -11.61 -9.11
N LEU A 143 32.02 -10.70 -8.17
CA LEU A 143 31.86 -10.92 -6.74
C LEU A 143 30.91 -9.89 -6.14
N ARG A 144 29.85 -10.37 -5.47
CA ARG A 144 28.90 -9.53 -4.73
C ARG A 144 28.92 -9.90 -3.26
N ILE A 145 29.06 -8.92 -2.38
CA ILE A 145 29.12 -9.11 -0.93
C ILE A 145 28.16 -8.13 -0.27
N ARG A 146 27.34 -8.63 0.65
CA ARG A 146 26.49 -7.84 1.53
C ARG A 146 26.65 -8.35 2.96
N SER A 147 27.11 -7.49 3.86
CA SER A 147 27.30 -7.82 5.28
C SER A 147 27.15 -6.61 6.18
N LYS A 148 26.63 -6.81 7.39
CA LYS A 148 26.54 -5.75 8.42
C LYS A 148 27.81 -5.68 9.29
N LYS A 149 28.73 -6.64 9.16
CA LYS A 149 29.89 -6.77 10.07
C LYS A 149 31.21 -7.14 9.38
N LEU A 150 31.42 -6.75 8.12
CA LEU A 150 32.69 -6.98 7.41
C LEU A 150 33.58 -5.73 7.45
N PRO A 151 34.61 -5.70 8.31
CA PRO A 151 35.50 -4.54 8.43
C PRO A 151 36.59 -4.50 7.35
N GLN A 152 37.05 -5.64 6.82
CA GLN A 152 38.21 -5.71 5.91
C GLN A 152 38.06 -6.88 4.93
N LEU A 153 38.73 -6.77 3.78
CA LEU A 153 38.90 -7.86 2.82
C LEU A 153 40.27 -8.54 3.02
N PRO A 154 40.39 -9.84 2.69
CA PRO A 154 41.64 -10.59 2.75
C PRO A 154 42.75 -10.03 1.85
N GLU A 155 44.01 -10.30 2.20
CA GLU A 155 45.17 -9.94 1.35
C GLU A 155 45.25 -10.80 0.09
N GLU A 156 44.69 -12.01 0.14
CA GLU A 156 44.59 -12.99 -0.95
C GLU A 156 43.73 -12.50 -2.13
N PHE A 157 43.04 -11.36 -1.98
CA PHE A 157 42.32 -10.68 -3.06
C PHE A 157 43.22 -10.37 -4.27
N VAL A 158 44.53 -10.28 -4.06
CA VAL A 158 45.58 -10.11 -5.08
C VAL A 158 45.56 -11.21 -6.15
N ALA A 159 45.05 -12.42 -5.84
CA ALA A 159 45.01 -13.54 -6.79
C ALA A 159 43.93 -13.42 -7.88
N MET A 160 42.99 -12.47 -7.75
CA MET A 160 41.80 -12.36 -8.62
C MET A 160 42.04 -11.62 -9.94
N SER A 161 42.98 -12.10 -10.74
CA SER A 161 43.32 -11.50 -12.04
C SER A 161 42.18 -11.50 -13.08
N GLY A 162 41.17 -12.36 -12.90
CA GLY A 162 40.00 -12.50 -13.78
C GLY A 162 38.80 -11.61 -13.46
N LEU A 163 38.82 -10.87 -12.34
CA LEU A 163 37.65 -10.15 -11.82
C LEU A 163 37.29 -8.96 -12.70
N GLU A 164 36.05 -8.96 -13.22
CA GLU A 164 35.47 -7.90 -14.07
C GLU A 164 34.55 -6.97 -13.26
N GLY A 165 33.88 -7.48 -12.21
CA GLY A 165 32.93 -6.70 -11.41
C GLY A 165 32.95 -7.02 -9.92
N LEU A 166 33.03 -5.99 -9.07
CA LEU A 166 33.01 -6.10 -7.62
C LEU A 166 31.93 -5.20 -7.01
N ILE A 167 31.01 -5.80 -6.24
CA ILE A 167 29.95 -5.07 -5.54
C ILE A 167 30.01 -5.43 -4.06
N ILE A 168 30.23 -4.46 -3.18
CA ILE A 168 30.31 -4.68 -1.74
C ILE A 168 29.38 -3.71 -1.04
N LYS A 169 28.53 -4.23 -0.16
CA LYS A 169 27.70 -3.48 0.77
C LYS A 169 28.05 -3.88 2.19
N ALA A 170 28.98 -3.16 2.80
CA ALA A 170 29.49 -3.48 4.13
C ALA A 170 30.23 -2.31 4.79
N PRO A 171 30.29 -2.27 6.13
CA PRO A 171 31.04 -1.25 6.88
C PRO A 171 32.56 -1.50 6.82
N LEU A 172 33.11 -1.50 5.61
CA LEU A 172 34.55 -1.63 5.39
C LEU A 172 35.29 -0.45 6.00
N ARG A 173 36.34 -0.74 6.77
CA ARG A 173 37.25 0.24 7.37
C ARG A 173 38.51 0.44 6.52
N GLN A 174 38.86 -0.55 5.70
CA GLN A 174 40.01 -0.51 4.79
C GLN A 174 39.66 -1.23 3.49
N LEU A 175 40.16 -0.71 2.37
CA LEU A 175 40.10 -1.34 1.05
C LEU A 175 41.47 -1.94 0.71
N PRO A 176 41.55 -3.17 0.18
CA PRO A 176 42.80 -3.76 -0.28
C PRO A 176 43.30 -3.07 -1.55
N GLU A 177 44.55 -3.31 -1.93
CA GLU A 177 45.11 -2.82 -3.19
C GLU A 177 44.49 -3.58 -4.38
N LEU A 178 43.67 -2.88 -5.17
CA LEU A 178 42.98 -3.41 -6.35
C LEU A 178 43.80 -3.30 -7.63
N ASN A 179 45.02 -2.78 -7.56
CA ASN A 179 45.97 -2.71 -8.67
C ASN A 179 46.26 -4.10 -9.30
N ASN A 180 46.12 -5.17 -8.52
CA ASN A 180 46.30 -6.56 -8.96
C ASN A 180 45.07 -7.18 -9.65
N CYS A 181 44.00 -6.42 -9.85
CA CYS A 181 42.78 -6.83 -10.58
C CYS A 181 42.69 -6.10 -11.94
N PRO A 182 43.52 -6.46 -12.95
CA PRO A 182 43.66 -5.67 -14.18
C PRO A 182 42.42 -5.67 -15.10
N LYS A 183 41.49 -6.61 -14.90
CA LYS A 183 40.24 -6.71 -15.67
C LYS A 183 39.05 -6.04 -15.00
N LEU A 184 39.22 -5.42 -13.84
CA LEU A 184 38.12 -4.86 -13.07
C LEU A 184 37.52 -3.65 -13.80
N GLU A 185 36.33 -3.81 -14.36
CA GLU A 185 35.61 -2.77 -15.10
C GLU A 185 34.61 -2.04 -14.19
N THR A 186 33.97 -2.74 -13.25
CA THR A 186 32.94 -2.15 -12.37
C THR A 186 33.24 -2.37 -10.90
N LEU A 187 33.26 -1.29 -10.12
CA LEU A 187 33.43 -1.32 -8.67
C LEU A 187 32.34 -0.53 -7.98
N LYS A 188 31.60 -1.18 -7.09
CA LYS A 188 30.54 -0.56 -6.28
C LYS A 188 30.75 -0.86 -4.81
N LEU A 189 30.95 0.18 -4.01
CA LEU A 189 31.11 0.15 -2.57
C LEU A 189 29.93 0.89 -1.93
N GLU A 190 29.13 0.21 -1.14
CA GLU A 190 27.98 0.75 -0.40
C GLU A 190 28.20 0.60 1.11
N ASP A 191 27.70 1.57 1.87
CA ASP A 191 27.73 1.57 3.34
C ASP A 191 29.13 1.49 3.97
N VAL A 192 30.17 1.98 3.30
CA VAL A 192 31.54 1.90 3.81
C VAL A 192 31.80 2.86 4.97
N GLU A 193 32.69 2.45 5.89
CA GLU A 193 33.14 3.20 7.08
C GLU A 193 34.64 3.55 6.98
N ILE A 194 35.12 3.83 5.77
CA ILE A 194 36.51 4.21 5.51
C ILE A 194 36.70 5.68 5.87
N GLU A 195 37.38 5.96 6.99
CA GLU A 195 37.73 7.35 7.35
C GLU A 195 38.88 7.89 6.49
N THR A 196 39.84 7.05 6.13
CA THR A 196 41.02 7.41 5.34
C THR A 196 41.33 6.32 4.34
N PHE A 197 41.30 6.65 3.04
CA PHE A 197 41.83 5.77 2.02
C PHE A 197 43.36 5.73 2.11
N SER A 198 43.98 4.60 1.78
CA SER A 198 45.45 4.50 1.76
C SER A 198 46.03 5.47 0.73
N THR A 199 47.23 5.97 1.01
CA THR A 199 47.98 6.85 0.10
C THR A 199 48.79 6.05 -0.93
N THR A 200 48.77 4.72 -0.87
CA THR A 200 49.40 3.82 -1.85
C THR A 200 48.43 3.55 -3.00
N ASP A 201 48.98 3.33 -4.20
CA ASP A 201 48.26 3.23 -5.48
C ASP A 201 47.40 1.96 -5.57
N ALA A 202 46.26 2.00 -4.88
CA ALA A 202 45.36 0.86 -4.65
C ALA A 202 44.33 0.63 -5.77
N TRP A 203 44.44 1.29 -6.93
CA TRP A 203 43.43 1.24 -7.98
C TRP A 203 43.96 0.57 -9.27
N PRO A 204 43.10 -0.10 -10.05
CA PRO A 204 43.46 -0.60 -11.37
C PRO A 204 43.68 0.55 -12.37
N GLU A 205 44.44 0.31 -13.45
CA GLU A 205 44.74 1.32 -14.48
C GLU A 205 43.49 1.72 -15.29
N ARG A 206 42.55 0.79 -15.46
CA ARG A 206 41.29 0.95 -16.19
C ARG A 206 40.13 0.54 -15.30
N LEU A 207 39.07 1.35 -15.25
CA LEU A 207 37.85 1.06 -14.51
C LEU A 207 36.69 1.79 -15.19
N GLU A 208 35.75 1.11 -15.79
CA GLU A 208 34.64 1.78 -16.46
C GLU A 208 33.74 2.55 -15.49
N SER A 209 33.36 1.93 -14.37
CA SER A 209 32.42 2.51 -13.39
C SER A 209 32.90 2.34 -11.95
N LEU A 210 32.92 3.44 -11.20
CA LEU A 210 33.19 3.50 -9.77
C LEU A 210 32.02 4.13 -9.01
N GLN A 211 31.45 3.42 -8.05
CA GLN A 211 30.39 3.93 -7.18
C GLN A 211 30.76 3.72 -5.71
N ILE A 212 30.71 4.78 -4.90
CA ILE A 212 31.05 4.75 -3.48
C ILE A 212 29.93 5.40 -2.66
N THR A 213 29.46 4.75 -1.60
CA THR A 213 28.56 5.32 -0.59
C THR A 213 29.15 5.10 0.80
N SER A 214 29.37 6.19 1.53
CA SER A 214 30.03 6.19 2.85
C SER A 214 29.07 6.64 3.95
N LYS A 215 29.07 5.94 5.09
CA LYS A 215 28.23 6.28 6.27
C LYS A 215 28.90 7.28 7.20
N GLN A 216 30.23 7.24 7.26
CA GLN A 216 31.04 8.11 8.13
C GLN A 216 31.71 9.21 7.32
N ARG A 217 32.20 10.22 8.05
CA ARG A 217 32.96 11.33 7.47
C ARG A 217 34.31 10.83 6.95
N VAL A 218 34.53 10.95 5.65
CA VAL A 218 35.83 10.67 5.02
C VAL A 218 36.76 11.86 5.29
N LYS A 219 37.85 11.61 6.02
CA LYS A 219 38.88 12.60 6.38
C LYS A 219 39.94 12.74 5.28
N LYS A 220 40.28 11.66 4.57
CA LYS A 220 41.19 11.65 3.42
C LYS A 220 40.65 10.78 2.30
N GLY A 221 40.49 11.39 1.13
CA GLY A 221 40.07 10.72 -0.11
C GLY A 221 41.15 9.82 -0.73
N PRO A 222 40.76 8.96 -1.68
CA PRO A 222 41.67 8.12 -2.44
C PRO A 222 42.43 8.94 -3.48
N VAL A 223 43.67 8.53 -3.76
CA VAL A 223 44.49 9.11 -4.82
C VAL A 223 44.17 8.41 -6.14
N PHE A 224 43.68 9.17 -7.12
CA PHE A 224 43.24 8.65 -8.43
C PHE A 224 44.33 8.67 -9.51
N SER A 225 45.57 9.02 -9.17
CA SER A 225 46.69 9.21 -10.11
C SER A 225 46.94 8.04 -11.08
N PHE A 226 46.65 6.81 -10.68
CA PHE A 226 46.83 5.60 -11.49
C PHE A 226 45.61 5.20 -12.34
N LEU A 227 44.42 5.72 -12.02
CA LEU A 227 43.19 5.47 -12.77
C LEU A 227 43.17 6.34 -14.04
N LYS A 228 43.65 5.79 -15.16
CA LYS A 228 43.74 6.54 -16.42
C LYS A 228 42.44 6.52 -17.22
N GLU A 229 41.69 5.43 -17.15
CA GLU A 229 40.48 5.21 -17.96
C GLU A 229 39.25 4.99 -17.07
N LEU A 230 38.83 6.04 -16.34
CA LEU A 230 37.56 6.08 -15.61
C LEU A 230 36.49 6.79 -16.42
N ARG A 231 35.32 6.15 -16.66
CA ARG A 231 34.20 6.75 -17.41
C ARG A 231 33.09 7.30 -16.52
N TYR A 232 32.74 6.59 -15.46
CA TYR A 232 31.63 6.96 -14.58
C TYR A 232 32.05 6.92 -13.12
N LEU A 233 31.93 8.05 -12.41
CA LEU A 233 32.20 8.15 -10.97
C LEU A 233 30.99 8.67 -10.22
N LYS A 234 30.50 7.89 -9.25
CA LYS A 234 29.44 8.30 -8.32
C LYS A 234 29.91 8.17 -6.87
N TRP A 235 29.92 9.25 -6.12
CA TRP A 235 30.26 9.23 -4.69
C TRP A 235 29.17 9.88 -3.85
N LYS A 236 28.65 9.15 -2.87
CA LYS A 236 27.76 9.69 -1.84
C LYS A 236 28.35 9.55 -0.44
N SER A 237 28.19 10.58 0.39
CA SER A 237 28.48 10.49 1.82
C SER A 237 27.25 10.89 2.64
N ASP A 238 26.99 10.18 3.73
CA ASP A 238 25.93 10.53 4.68
C ASP A 238 26.36 11.69 5.59
N GLN A 239 27.68 11.94 5.71
CA GLN A 239 28.25 13.03 6.50
C GLN A 239 29.09 13.96 5.61
N PRO A 240 29.08 15.29 5.83
CA PRO A 240 29.90 16.23 5.07
C PRO A 240 31.39 15.88 5.15
N SER A 241 31.95 15.43 4.04
CA SER A 241 33.32 14.92 3.95
C SER A 241 34.18 15.85 3.11
N GLN A 242 35.36 16.22 3.61
CA GLN A 242 36.35 16.98 2.84
C GLN A 242 37.18 15.98 2.07
N ILE A 243 36.85 15.78 0.80
CA ILE A 243 37.56 14.85 -0.06
C ILE A 243 38.34 15.68 -1.07
N ASP A 244 39.66 15.63 -0.92
CA ASP A 244 40.55 16.09 -1.98
C ASP A 244 40.49 15.07 -3.12
N LEU A 245 39.93 15.49 -4.26
CA LEU A 245 39.87 14.70 -5.49
C LEU A 245 41.15 14.87 -6.34
N ALA A 246 42.24 15.36 -5.74
CA ALA A 246 43.56 15.42 -6.38
C ALA A 246 43.86 14.11 -7.12
N GLY A 247 44.06 14.22 -8.44
CA GLY A 247 44.32 13.08 -9.32
C GLY A 247 43.17 12.67 -10.23
N ILE A 248 41.91 13.07 -9.99
CA ILE A 248 40.82 12.83 -10.97
C ILE A 248 41.07 13.56 -12.28
N SER A 249 41.80 14.68 -12.26
CA SER A 249 42.29 15.33 -13.48
C SER A 249 43.11 14.39 -14.38
N ALA A 250 43.71 13.32 -13.84
CA ALA A 250 44.38 12.31 -14.66
C ALA A 250 43.40 11.46 -15.49
N CYS A 251 42.13 11.37 -15.09
CA CYS A 251 41.07 10.63 -15.78
C CYS A 251 40.53 11.43 -16.98
N LYS A 252 41.24 11.39 -18.12
CA LYS A 252 40.86 12.13 -19.34
C LYS A 252 39.55 11.66 -19.98
N PHE A 253 39.13 10.44 -19.69
CA PHE A 253 37.97 9.76 -20.29
C PHE A 253 36.72 9.78 -19.40
N LEU A 254 36.69 10.63 -18.37
CA LEU A 254 35.55 10.73 -17.47
C LEU A 254 34.36 11.38 -18.19
N ASN A 255 33.26 10.65 -18.30
CA ASN A 255 32.01 11.09 -18.94
C ASN A 255 31.00 11.62 -17.92
N GLU A 256 30.92 11.00 -16.73
CA GLU A 256 29.97 11.38 -15.68
C GLU A 256 30.64 11.43 -14.31
N LEU A 257 30.43 12.54 -13.60
CA LEU A 257 30.83 12.73 -12.20
C LEU A 257 29.62 13.15 -11.37
N LYS A 258 29.24 12.33 -10.39
CA LYS A 258 28.17 12.64 -9.43
C LYS A 258 28.67 12.53 -8.00
N VAL A 259 28.59 13.61 -7.25
CA VAL A 259 29.05 13.68 -5.85
C VAL A 259 27.97 14.23 -4.93
N GLN A 260 27.84 13.65 -3.72
CA GLN A 260 26.85 14.07 -2.73
C GLN A 260 27.46 14.21 -1.32
N ASN A 261 27.26 15.37 -0.66
CA ASN A 261 27.79 15.76 0.65
C ASN A 261 29.33 15.72 0.74
N ILE A 262 29.99 16.15 -0.33
CA ILE A 262 31.45 16.15 -0.42
C ILE A 262 31.89 17.59 -0.68
N SER A 263 32.64 18.16 0.26
CA SER A 263 33.30 19.45 0.08
C SER A 263 34.50 19.24 -0.82
N LEU A 264 34.47 19.88 -1.98
CA LEU A 264 35.45 19.68 -3.04
C LEU A 264 36.36 20.88 -3.22
N HIS A 265 37.60 20.57 -3.57
CA HIS A 265 38.52 21.50 -4.23
C HIS A 265 38.83 20.90 -5.62
N PRO A 266 37.86 20.89 -6.56
CA PRO A 266 38.02 20.14 -7.79
C PRO A 266 38.95 20.93 -8.71
N ASP A 267 40.07 20.34 -9.13
CA ASP A 267 40.75 20.79 -10.35
C ASP A 267 40.47 19.74 -11.42
N LEU A 268 39.43 19.96 -12.23
CA LEU A 268 38.96 19.03 -13.28
C LEU A 268 39.31 19.53 -14.69
N LYS A 269 40.27 20.46 -14.82
CA LYS A 269 40.63 21.10 -16.11
C LYS A 269 40.94 20.13 -17.24
N GLU A 270 41.52 18.98 -16.90
CA GLU A 270 41.97 17.97 -17.85
C GLU A 270 40.87 16.99 -18.29
N CYS A 271 39.70 16.98 -17.64
CA CYS A 271 38.56 16.08 -17.95
C CYS A 271 37.69 16.64 -19.10
N GLN A 272 38.28 16.78 -20.29
CA GLN A 272 37.63 17.44 -21.43
C GLN A 272 36.44 16.65 -22.05
N GLN A 273 36.28 15.37 -21.72
CA GLN A 273 35.20 14.51 -22.23
C GLN A 273 33.95 14.46 -21.34
N LEU A 274 33.94 15.20 -20.23
CA LEU A 274 32.85 15.16 -19.25
C LEU A 274 31.53 15.66 -19.87
N GLU A 275 30.52 14.79 -19.89
CA GLU A 275 29.18 15.09 -20.40
C GLU A 275 28.20 15.47 -19.28
N SER A 276 28.38 14.92 -18.07
CA SER A 276 27.50 15.14 -16.94
C SER A 276 28.27 15.40 -15.65
N LEU A 277 27.93 16.48 -14.96
CA LEU A 277 28.55 16.91 -13.71
C LEU A 277 27.48 17.24 -12.67
N THR A 278 27.47 16.54 -11.55
CA THR A 278 26.47 16.69 -10.48
C THR A 278 27.12 16.85 -9.11
N PHE A 279 26.77 17.93 -8.41
CA PHE A 279 27.11 18.20 -7.02
C PHE A 279 25.81 18.34 -6.20
N GLU A 280 25.63 17.54 -5.15
CA GLU A 280 24.44 17.57 -4.28
C GLU A 280 24.88 17.67 -2.80
N GLY A 281 24.66 18.78 -2.12
CA GLY A 281 25.13 18.98 -0.75
C GLY A 281 26.66 19.13 -0.63
N GLY A 282 27.16 19.34 0.59
CA GLY A 282 28.57 19.65 0.86
C GLY A 282 28.85 21.16 0.81
N GLU A 283 30.13 21.55 0.84
CA GLU A 283 30.54 22.96 0.77
C GLU A 283 31.22 23.25 -0.57
N LEU A 284 30.53 24.00 -1.44
CA LEU A 284 31.10 24.53 -2.69
C LEU A 284 30.66 25.99 -2.82
N VAL A 285 31.51 26.93 -2.39
CA VAL A 285 31.18 28.37 -2.32
C VAL A 285 31.24 29.05 -3.71
N GLU A 286 32.15 28.62 -4.57
CA GLU A 286 32.38 29.20 -5.90
C GLU A 286 32.55 28.08 -6.94
N LEU A 287 31.83 28.17 -8.06
CA LEU A 287 31.96 27.24 -9.17
C LEU A 287 33.23 27.59 -9.95
N PRO A 288 34.20 26.68 -10.10
CA PRO A 288 35.48 27.03 -10.70
C PRO A 288 35.39 27.46 -12.17
N ALA A 289 36.22 28.44 -12.56
CA ALA A 289 36.23 29.01 -13.91
C ALA A 289 36.54 28.00 -15.03
N TYR A 290 37.20 26.88 -14.74
CA TYR A 290 37.48 25.88 -15.77
C TYR A 290 36.22 25.14 -16.26
N VAL A 291 35.12 25.15 -15.49
CA VAL A 291 33.87 24.46 -15.86
C VAL A 291 33.32 25.00 -17.17
N THR A 292 33.47 26.31 -17.43
CA THR A 292 33.04 26.93 -18.69
C THR A 292 33.89 26.50 -19.89
N GLY A 293 35.07 25.93 -19.65
CA GLY A 293 35.93 25.34 -20.67
C GLY A 293 35.57 23.92 -21.08
N MET A 294 34.62 23.25 -20.40
CA MET A 294 34.25 21.85 -20.64
C MET A 294 33.29 21.70 -21.83
N LYS A 295 33.83 21.71 -23.06
CA LYS A 295 33.03 21.75 -24.31
C LYS A 295 32.06 20.57 -24.51
N CYS A 296 32.33 19.42 -23.88
CA CYS A 296 31.48 18.22 -23.98
C CYS A 296 30.32 18.20 -22.98
N LEU A 297 30.27 19.15 -22.03
CA LEU A 297 29.29 19.15 -20.95
C LEU A 297 27.87 19.39 -21.48
N LYS A 298 26.98 18.43 -21.22
CA LYS A 298 25.55 18.46 -21.56
C LYS A 298 24.67 18.72 -20.34
N HIS A 299 25.05 18.16 -19.19
CA HIS A 299 24.29 18.26 -17.95
C HIS A 299 25.15 18.80 -16.80
N LEU A 300 24.73 19.90 -16.18
CA LEU A 300 25.33 20.44 -14.98
C LEU A 300 24.26 20.58 -13.88
N GLN A 301 24.47 19.94 -12.74
CA GLN A 301 23.62 20.04 -11.57
C GLN A 301 24.44 20.39 -10.33
N VAL A 302 24.07 21.44 -9.62
CA VAL A 302 24.68 21.89 -8.37
C VAL A 302 23.56 22.24 -7.40
N THR A 303 23.34 21.41 -6.39
CA THR A 303 22.22 21.64 -5.45
C THR A 303 22.63 21.58 -4.00
N GLY A 304 22.14 22.50 -3.17
CA GLY A 304 22.31 22.43 -1.71
C GLY A 304 23.77 22.57 -1.23
N THR A 305 24.68 23.11 -2.03
CA THR A 305 26.13 23.15 -1.72
C THR A 305 26.59 24.45 -1.08
N GLY A 306 25.71 25.43 -0.94
CA GLY A 306 26.06 26.78 -0.48
C GLY A 306 26.74 27.66 -1.53
N LEU A 307 26.65 27.30 -2.81
CA LEU A 307 27.22 28.04 -3.94
C LEU A 307 26.75 29.50 -3.96
N SER A 308 27.70 30.44 -3.96
CA SER A 308 27.43 31.88 -3.93
C SER A 308 27.96 32.64 -5.15
N ARG A 309 28.90 32.05 -5.90
CA ARG A 309 29.51 32.66 -7.10
C ARG A 309 29.63 31.65 -8.23
N VAL A 310 29.35 32.10 -9.45
CA VAL A 310 29.56 31.36 -10.70
C VAL A 310 30.34 32.20 -11.71
N PRO A 311 31.02 31.60 -12.69
CA PRO A 311 31.69 32.33 -13.76
C PRO A 311 30.71 33.19 -14.58
N GLU A 312 31.18 34.33 -15.10
CA GLU A 312 30.34 35.26 -15.88
C GLU A 312 30.09 34.77 -17.32
N ASP A 313 31.06 34.11 -17.96
CA ASP A 313 30.99 33.71 -19.38
C ASP A 313 30.85 32.19 -19.57
N TRP A 314 29.69 31.79 -20.09
CA TRP A 314 29.33 30.39 -20.39
C TRP A 314 29.29 30.09 -21.88
N SER A 315 29.58 31.08 -22.75
CA SER A 315 29.39 31.00 -24.22
C SER A 315 30.14 29.85 -24.91
N ALA A 316 31.17 29.30 -24.27
CA ALA A 316 31.94 28.16 -24.77
C ALA A 316 31.21 26.81 -24.63
N LEU A 317 30.16 26.70 -23.81
CA LEU A 317 29.42 25.46 -23.51
C LEU A 317 28.29 25.17 -24.51
N LYS A 318 28.63 25.05 -25.79
CA LYS A 318 27.64 24.89 -26.90
C LYS A 318 26.75 23.65 -26.81
N ASN A 319 27.17 22.63 -26.07
CA ASN A 319 26.44 21.36 -25.93
C ASN A 319 25.60 21.29 -24.64
N LEU A 320 25.56 22.35 -23.83
CA LEU A 320 24.83 22.34 -22.57
C LEU A 320 23.32 22.30 -22.82
N GLU A 321 22.68 21.21 -22.40
CA GLU A 321 21.24 20.99 -22.54
C GLU A 321 20.48 21.22 -21.22
N PHE A 322 21.12 20.91 -20.09
CA PHE A 322 20.51 20.98 -18.76
C PHE A 322 21.43 21.69 -17.75
N LEU A 323 20.90 22.71 -17.08
CA LEU A 323 21.56 23.44 -16.01
C LEU A 323 20.65 23.48 -14.77
N GLU A 324 21.15 23.03 -13.63
CA GLU A 324 20.44 23.14 -12.36
C GLU A 324 21.40 23.67 -11.29
N LEU A 325 21.06 24.80 -10.69
CA LEU A 325 21.82 25.47 -9.63
C LEU A 325 20.94 25.70 -8.40
N ALA A 326 20.13 24.72 -7.98
CA ALA A 326 19.06 24.92 -6.99
C ALA A 326 19.51 24.84 -5.51
N ASN A 327 18.78 25.48 -4.59
CA ASN A 327 18.98 25.50 -3.15
C ASN A 327 20.40 25.93 -2.72
N ASN A 328 20.97 26.93 -3.39
CA ASN A 328 22.28 27.48 -3.06
C ASN A 328 22.16 28.92 -2.48
N GLN A 329 23.26 29.68 -2.47
CA GLN A 329 23.39 31.04 -1.95
C GLN A 329 23.79 32.05 -3.06
N LEU A 330 23.43 31.78 -4.32
CA LEU A 330 23.78 32.64 -5.47
C LEU A 330 23.00 33.94 -5.42
N GLU A 331 23.69 35.07 -5.27
CA GLU A 331 23.09 36.41 -5.27
C GLU A 331 23.21 37.14 -6.63
N ASP A 332 24.20 36.76 -7.46
CA ASP A 332 24.48 37.35 -8.77
C ASP A 332 24.11 36.37 -9.90
N PHE A 333 23.27 36.84 -10.82
CA PHE A 333 22.73 36.08 -11.94
C PHE A 333 23.13 36.65 -13.32
N SER A 334 24.11 37.56 -13.36
CA SER A 334 24.59 38.20 -14.59
C SER A 334 25.07 37.19 -15.65
N PHE A 335 25.52 36.01 -15.23
CA PHE A 335 25.92 34.91 -16.13
C PHE A 335 24.80 34.42 -17.07
N LEU A 336 23.53 34.63 -16.72
CA LEU A 336 22.41 34.25 -17.59
C LEU A 336 22.45 34.97 -18.96
N TYR A 337 23.07 36.15 -19.04
CA TYR A 337 23.26 36.85 -20.30
C TYR A 337 24.17 36.11 -21.27
N THR A 338 25.14 35.34 -20.78
CA THR A 338 26.07 34.61 -21.66
C THR A 338 25.48 33.27 -22.11
N LEU A 339 24.53 32.71 -21.34
CA LEU A 339 23.72 31.55 -21.73
C LEU A 339 22.78 31.82 -22.90
N SER A 340 22.45 33.09 -23.20
CA SER A 340 21.49 33.44 -24.25
C SER A 340 21.90 32.99 -25.64
N SER A 341 23.20 32.76 -25.84
CA SER A 341 23.80 32.28 -27.08
C SER A 341 23.78 30.75 -27.23
N LEU A 342 23.29 30.02 -26.21
CA LEU A 342 23.31 28.56 -26.12
C LEU A 342 21.90 27.96 -26.30
N TYR A 343 21.82 26.73 -26.81
CA TYR A 343 20.56 26.00 -26.97
C TYR A 343 20.27 25.12 -25.75
N ILE A 344 19.83 25.73 -24.65
CA ILE A 344 19.58 25.02 -23.39
C ILE A 344 18.11 24.61 -23.31
N GLN A 345 17.86 23.33 -23.03
CA GLN A 345 16.50 22.77 -22.89
C GLN A 345 15.90 23.07 -21.53
N ARG A 346 16.71 23.05 -20.45
CA ARG A 346 16.24 23.30 -19.08
C ARG A 346 17.28 23.98 -18.18
N ILE A 347 16.83 24.97 -17.39
CA ILE A 347 17.57 25.79 -16.43
C ILE A 347 16.74 25.89 -15.15
N SER A 348 17.25 25.39 -14.03
CA SER A 348 16.62 25.53 -12.70
C SER A 348 17.55 26.26 -11.76
N ILE A 349 17.08 27.31 -11.09
CA ILE A 349 17.85 28.07 -10.07
C ILE A 349 17.08 28.20 -8.75
N GLU A 350 16.13 27.28 -8.52
CA GLU A 350 15.19 27.30 -7.40
C GLU A 350 15.91 27.47 -6.06
N GLY A 351 15.37 28.20 -5.09
CA GLY A 351 15.90 28.22 -3.73
C GLY A 351 17.19 29.02 -3.51
N ASN A 352 17.58 29.92 -4.42
CA ASN A 352 18.67 30.88 -4.23
C ASN A 352 18.16 32.26 -3.74
N PRO A 353 18.95 33.00 -2.92
CA PRO A 353 18.62 34.36 -2.47
C PRO A 353 18.80 35.39 -3.59
N ILE A 354 17.84 36.32 -3.78
CA ILE A 354 17.92 37.35 -4.83
C ILE A 354 18.07 38.74 -4.18
N ARG A 355 19.26 39.34 -4.27
CA ARG A 355 19.54 40.66 -3.65
C ARG A 355 19.38 41.86 -4.57
N ASP A 356 19.67 41.72 -5.87
CA ASP A 356 19.51 42.82 -6.83
C ASP A 356 18.57 42.47 -7.98
N PRO A 357 17.26 42.62 -7.79
CA PRO A 357 16.29 42.24 -8.80
C PRO A 357 16.39 43.06 -10.12
N LEU A 358 17.16 44.16 -10.15
CA LEU A 358 17.40 44.98 -11.34
C LEU A 358 18.17 44.22 -12.45
N PHE A 359 18.90 43.14 -12.14
CA PHE A 359 19.62 42.38 -13.16
C PHE A 359 18.67 41.75 -14.20
N MET A 360 17.42 41.40 -13.84
CA MET A 360 16.47 40.82 -14.82
C MET A 360 15.96 41.84 -15.85
N LEU A 361 16.39 43.10 -15.72
CA LEU A 361 15.71 44.26 -16.27
C LEU A 361 16.65 45.21 -17.01
N ASP A 362 17.95 44.89 -17.00
CA ASP A 362 18.91 45.62 -17.80
C ASP A 362 18.70 45.38 -19.30
N SER A 363 18.77 46.46 -20.04
CA SER A 363 17.74 46.81 -21.03
C SER A 363 18.10 46.51 -22.48
N ASN A 364 19.04 45.58 -22.70
CA ASN A 364 19.59 45.31 -24.04
C ASN A 364 19.54 43.85 -24.50
N HIS A 365 19.09 42.89 -23.67
CA HIS A 365 19.06 41.48 -24.04
C HIS A 365 17.70 40.87 -23.71
N HIS A 366 16.99 40.35 -24.71
CA HIS A 366 15.80 39.52 -24.51
C HIS A 366 16.23 38.23 -23.78
N LEU A 367 15.56 37.87 -22.68
CA LEU A 367 15.68 36.54 -22.06
C LEU A 367 15.24 35.49 -23.11
N PRO A 368 16.11 34.62 -23.64
CA PRO A 368 15.77 33.74 -24.76
C PRO A 368 15.53 32.30 -24.29
N ILE A 369 14.96 32.13 -23.09
CA ILE A 369 14.73 30.81 -22.51
C ILE A 369 13.22 30.59 -22.42
N ALA A 370 12.73 29.47 -22.96
CA ALA A 370 11.32 29.12 -22.99
C ALA A 370 10.69 29.14 -21.57
N THR A 371 9.44 29.60 -21.49
CA THR A 371 8.67 29.94 -20.28
C THR A 371 8.39 28.79 -19.31
N ASP A 372 8.76 27.57 -19.67
CA ASP A 372 8.40 26.33 -18.95
C ASP A 372 9.57 25.80 -18.10
N VAL A 373 10.68 26.56 -18.11
CA VAL A 373 11.99 26.08 -17.69
C VAL A 373 12.38 26.54 -16.28
N PHE A 374 11.93 27.71 -15.81
CA PHE A 374 12.30 28.27 -14.50
C PHE A 374 11.33 27.86 -13.38
N LYS A 375 11.85 27.24 -12.32
CA LYS A 375 11.19 27.05 -11.02
C LYS A 375 11.97 27.75 -9.92
N GLY A 376 11.24 28.32 -8.95
CA GLY A 376 11.74 28.72 -7.64
C GLY A 376 12.28 30.15 -7.51
N PHE A 377 11.41 31.07 -7.10
CA PHE A 377 11.82 32.24 -6.33
C PHE A 377 11.70 31.87 -4.85
N SER A 378 12.77 31.94 -4.06
CA SER A 378 12.65 31.88 -2.59
C SER A 378 12.59 33.30 -2.03
N LEU A 379 11.50 33.58 -1.31
CA LEU A 379 11.25 34.68 -0.35
C LEU A 379 12.14 35.93 -0.51
N LEU A 380 11.75 36.83 -1.42
CA LEU A 380 12.18 38.23 -1.39
C LEU A 380 11.56 38.93 -0.18
N ASN A 381 12.33 39.73 0.57
CA ASN A 381 11.73 40.58 1.59
C ASN A 381 10.94 41.74 0.93
N ALA A 382 10.05 42.38 1.69
CA ALA A 382 9.14 43.42 1.15
C ALA A 382 9.87 44.57 0.43
N SER A 383 11.09 44.91 0.85
CA SER A 383 11.90 45.96 0.20
C SER A 383 12.51 45.50 -1.13
N GLU A 384 12.92 44.24 -1.22
CA GLU A 384 13.50 43.62 -2.43
C GLU A 384 12.40 43.33 -3.45
N THR A 385 11.23 42.85 -3.01
CA THR A 385 10.02 42.76 -3.84
C THR A 385 9.68 44.11 -4.46
N LEU A 386 9.73 45.19 -3.69
CA LEU A 386 9.39 46.52 -4.16
C LEU A 386 10.38 47.02 -5.22
N ARG A 387 11.69 46.80 -5.02
CA ARG A 387 12.72 47.12 -6.03
C ARG A 387 12.54 46.30 -7.29
N PHE A 388 12.22 45.01 -7.18
CA PHE A 388 11.95 44.15 -8.32
C PHE A 388 10.77 44.61 -9.14
N VAL A 389 9.63 44.88 -8.50
CA VAL A 389 8.43 45.37 -9.15
C VAL A 389 8.69 46.72 -9.84
N GLN A 390 9.34 47.67 -9.15
CA GLN A 390 9.67 48.98 -9.73
C GLN A 390 10.56 48.87 -10.96
N ALA A 391 11.49 47.92 -10.93
CA ALA A 391 12.39 47.70 -12.03
C ALA A 391 11.66 46.94 -13.18
N LEU A 392 10.76 45.97 -12.89
CA LEU A 392 9.97 45.21 -13.87
C LEU A 392 9.08 46.11 -14.72
N VAL A 393 8.53 47.12 -14.07
CA VAL A 393 7.75 48.18 -14.70
C VAL A 393 8.61 49.00 -15.67
N LYS A 394 9.85 49.33 -15.27
CA LYS A 394 10.76 50.18 -16.05
C LYS A 394 11.51 49.45 -17.18
N SER A 395 11.50 48.12 -17.24
CA SER A 395 12.19 47.39 -18.30
C SER A 395 11.49 47.42 -19.65
N LYS A 396 12.23 47.10 -20.70
CA LYS A 396 11.73 46.94 -22.07
C LYS A 396 11.19 45.53 -22.37
N LEU A 397 10.97 44.70 -21.34
CA LEU A 397 10.44 43.34 -21.50
C LEU A 397 9.08 43.34 -22.19
N SER A 398 8.76 42.25 -22.92
CA SER A 398 7.48 42.14 -23.60
C SER A 398 6.33 42.01 -22.59
N ARG A 399 5.11 42.36 -23.01
CA ARG A 399 3.92 42.27 -22.16
C ARG A 399 3.70 40.86 -21.61
N LYS A 400 3.91 39.82 -22.43
CA LYS A 400 3.82 38.42 -22.02
C LYS A 400 4.83 38.06 -20.93
N ASP A 401 6.06 38.56 -21.03
CA ASP A 401 7.11 38.23 -20.07
C ASP A 401 6.86 38.92 -18.73
N LYS A 402 6.39 40.18 -18.76
CA LYS A 402 5.99 40.92 -17.56
C LYS A 402 4.79 40.26 -16.84
N GLU A 403 3.80 39.79 -17.61
CA GLU A 403 2.66 39.05 -17.10
C GLU A 403 3.11 37.72 -16.45
N TRP A 404 4.02 36.98 -17.08
CA TRP A 404 4.56 35.72 -16.54
C TRP A 404 5.27 35.90 -15.19
N PHE A 405 6.13 36.92 -15.05
CA PHE A 405 6.78 37.23 -13.77
C PHE A 405 5.75 37.56 -12.68
N PHE A 406 4.68 38.28 -13.02
CA PHE A 406 3.61 38.61 -12.09
C PHE A 406 2.83 37.38 -11.59
N TYR A 407 2.57 36.39 -12.45
CA TYR A 407 1.93 35.13 -12.03
C TYR A 407 2.78 34.30 -11.07
N ARG A 408 4.09 34.22 -11.29
CA ARG A 408 4.98 33.50 -10.38
C ARG A 408 5.13 34.18 -9.03
N PHE A 409 5.05 35.51 -8.98
CA PHE A 409 4.94 36.23 -7.71
C PHE A 409 3.66 35.91 -6.94
N LYS A 410 2.53 35.68 -7.63
CA LYS A 410 1.24 35.31 -7.00
C LYS A 410 1.29 33.96 -6.26
N GLU A 411 2.12 33.02 -6.71
CA GLU A 411 2.26 31.69 -6.09
C GLU A 411 3.09 31.69 -4.79
N LEU A 412 3.78 32.79 -4.48
CA LEU A 412 4.44 32.99 -3.19
C LEU A 412 3.40 33.42 -2.16
N THR A 413 2.90 32.46 -1.38
CA THR A 413 1.84 32.65 -0.36
C THR A 413 2.20 33.58 0.81
N GLU A 414 3.39 34.18 0.84
CA GLU A 414 3.87 35.06 1.93
C GLU A 414 4.23 36.49 1.50
N LEU A 415 3.70 37.00 0.39
CA LEU A 415 3.89 38.41 0.03
C LEU A 415 3.00 39.34 0.88
N LYS A 416 3.55 39.87 1.97
CA LYS A 416 3.02 41.07 2.62
C LYS A 416 3.26 42.27 1.69
N ILE A 417 2.27 42.60 0.86
CA ILE A 417 2.23 43.87 0.14
C ILE A 417 2.28 44.98 1.21
N PRO A 418 3.26 45.90 1.20
CA PRO A 418 3.27 47.01 2.15
C PRO A 418 1.97 47.81 2.04
N ASN A 419 1.36 48.17 3.17
CA ASN A 419 0.08 48.89 3.26
C ASN A 419 0.07 50.23 2.49
N ASP A 420 1.23 50.71 2.05
CA ASP A 420 1.43 52.06 1.50
C ASP A 420 1.24 52.15 -0.02
N TRP A 421 0.90 51.06 -0.72
CA TRP A 421 0.72 51.05 -2.17
C TRP A 421 -0.71 50.72 -2.62
N PRO A 422 -1.43 51.65 -3.27
CA PRO A 422 -2.75 51.37 -3.80
C PRO A 422 -2.66 50.46 -5.03
N VAL A 423 -3.49 49.42 -5.06
CA VAL A 423 -3.59 48.42 -6.14
C VAL A 423 -3.67 49.09 -7.52
N SER A 424 -4.36 50.23 -7.64
CA SER A 424 -4.48 51.01 -8.88
C SER A 424 -3.15 51.40 -9.54
N ARG A 425 -2.08 51.67 -8.76
CA ARG A 425 -0.74 51.97 -9.31
C ARG A 425 -0.01 50.73 -9.80
N LEU A 426 -0.18 49.58 -9.15
CA LEU A 426 0.33 48.29 -9.63
C LEU A 426 -0.31 47.95 -10.99
N LEU A 427 -1.60 48.23 -11.17
CA LEU A 427 -2.34 47.94 -12.39
C LEU A 427 -1.95 48.80 -13.59
N GLN A 428 -1.74 50.10 -13.37
CA GLN A 428 -1.20 50.99 -14.40
C GLN A 428 0.21 50.59 -14.82
N ALA A 429 0.99 50.05 -13.89
CA ALA A 429 2.40 49.74 -14.10
C ALA A 429 2.65 48.42 -14.86
N PHE A 430 1.73 47.46 -14.78
CA PHE A 430 1.87 46.14 -15.44
C PHE A 430 1.05 45.95 -16.72
N HIS A 431 0.15 46.88 -17.09
CA HIS A 431 -0.67 46.78 -18.31
C HIS A 431 -1.40 45.42 -18.52
N ILE A 432 -1.86 44.77 -17.45
CA ILE A 432 -2.47 43.42 -17.47
C ILE A 432 -3.95 43.46 -17.87
N ASP A 433 -4.44 42.38 -18.50
CA ASP A 433 -5.82 42.22 -18.96
C ASP A 433 -6.87 42.02 -17.84
N TYR A 434 -8.10 42.45 -18.12
CA TYR A 434 -9.18 42.74 -17.14
C TYR A 434 -9.74 41.51 -16.40
N SER A 435 -9.67 40.32 -17.01
CA SER A 435 -10.19 39.07 -16.44
C SER A 435 -9.34 38.54 -15.29
N LEU A 436 -8.03 38.77 -15.36
CA LEU A 436 -7.11 38.27 -14.36
C LEU A 436 -7.16 39.06 -13.05
N LEU A 437 -7.39 40.37 -13.18
CA LEU A 437 -7.60 41.29 -12.07
C LEU A 437 -8.76 40.85 -11.20
N HIS A 438 -9.88 40.43 -11.81
CA HIS A 438 -11.06 40.00 -11.08
C HIS A 438 -10.74 38.81 -10.16
N SER A 439 -9.99 37.82 -10.66
CA SER A 439 -9.58 36.66 -9.86
C SER A 439 -8.62 37.03 -8.71
N LEU A 440 -7.73 37.99 -8.94
CA LEU A 440 -6.74 38.43 -7.95
C LEU A 440 -7.37 39.27 -6.84
N VAL A 441 -8.26 40.19 -7.21
CA VAL A 441 -9.02 40.99 -6.25
C VAL A 441 -9.91 40.10 -5.40
N VAL A 442 -10.58 39.10 -6.00
CA VAL A 442 -11.37 38.12 -5.24
C VAL A 442 -10.49 37.31 -4.28
N ASN A 443 -9.34 36.79 -4.72
CA ASN A 443 -8.43 36.03 -3.85
C ASN A 443 -7.83 36.87 -2.73
N TRP A 444 -7.48 38.13 -3.00
CA TRP A 444 -6.97 39.06 -1.99
C TRP A 444 -8.05 39.39 -0.95
N LEU A 445 -9.28 39.63 -1.39
CA LEU A 445 -10.41 39.88 -0.48
C LEU A 445 -10.74 38.64 0.37
N LEU A 446 -10.62 37.43 -0.18
CA LEU A 446 -10.75 36.18 0.58
C LEU A 446 -9.68 36.10 1.69
N ALA A 447 -8.41 36.32 1.35
CA ALA A 447 -7.31 36.29 2.31
C ALA A 447 -7.42 37.40 3.39
N LEU A 448 -7.92 38.59 3.02
CA LEU A 448 -8.16 39.68 3.98
C LEU A 448 -9.26 39.31 4.98
N SER A 449 -10.33 38.67 4.49
CA SER A 449 -11.45 38.19 5.29
C SER A 449 -11.03 37.11 6.29
N GLU A 450 -10.15 36.18 5.88
CA GLU A 450 -9.59 35.15 6.75
C GLU A 450 -8.67 35.75 7.82
N ALA A 451 -7.83 36.73 7.47
CA ALA A 451 -6.95 37.40 8.42
C ALA A 451 -7.70 38.24 9.47
N GLN A 452 -8.89 38.76 9.13
CA GLN A 452 -9.71 39.61 10.00
C GLN A 452 -10.78 38.81 10.80
N GLU A 453 -10.89 37.49 10.59
CA GLU A 453 -11.93 36.64 11.19
C GLU A 453 -11.88 36.59 12.74
N ALA A 454 -10.70 36.83 13.34
CA ALA A 454 -10.54 36.82 14.81
C ALA A 454 -10.94 38.15 15.50
N GLU A 455 -11.01 39.27 14.77
CA GLU A 455 -11.24 40.62 15.34
C GLU A 455 -12.64 41.20 15.02
N THR A 456 -13.46 40.48 14.23
CA THR A 456 -14.74 40.97 13.69
C THR A 456 -15.89 40.86 14.69
N LYS A 457 -16.22 41.96 15.38
CA LYS A 457 -17.49 42.11 16.12
C LYS A 457 -18.41 43.10 15.42
N LEU A 458 -19.53 42.61 14.89
CA LEU A 458 -20.65 43.46 14.48
C LEU A 458 -21.31 44.02 15.75
N CYS A 459 -21.13 45.31 16.02
CA CYS A 459 -21.72 46.01 17.17
C CYS A 459 -22.91 46.87 16.73
N ALA A 460 -23.89 47.09 17.62
CA ALA A 460 -25.04 47.94 17.35
C ALA A 460 -24.60 49.34 16.86
N GLY A 461 -25.15 49.82 15.74
CA GLY A 461 -24.79 51.09 15.09
C GLY A 461 -23.78 50.99 13.93
N ALA A 462 -23.27 49.79 13.62
CA ALA A 462 -22.39 49.60 12.46
C ALA A 462 -23.12 49.81 11.11
N LYS A 463 -22.47 50.53 10.20
CA LYS A 463 -22.89 50.71 8.80
C LYS A 463 -22.25 49.63 7.91
N VAL A 464 -23.06 48.92 7.14
CA VAL A 464 -22.67 47.77 6.31
C VAL A 464 -22.93 48.06 4.83
N LEU A 465 -21.94 47.84 3.96
CA LEU A 465 -22.07 47.97 2.50
C LEU A 465 -22.02 46.59 1.82
N LEU A 466 -22.96 46.30 0.92
CA LEU A 466 -23.00 45.05 0.14
C LEU A 466 -22.40 45.26 -1.25
N LEU A 467 -21.47 44.39 -1.66
CA LEU A 467 -20.82 44.44 -2.97
C LEU A 467 -20.87 43.09 -3.69
N GLY A 468 -21.44 43.08 -4.90
CA GLY A 468 -21.59 41.87 -5.71
C GLY A 468 -23.00 41.28 -5.66
N LYS A 469 -23.15 40.04 -6.14
CA LYS A 469 -24.41 39.28 -6.12
C LYS A 469 -24.46 38.37 -4.89
N PHE A 470 -25.57 38.42 -4.18
CA PHE A 470 -25.81 37.63 -2.97
C PHE A 470 -26.86 36.56 -3.23
N HIS A 471 -26.73 35.42 -2.54
CA HIS A 471 -27.71 34.34 -2.48
C HIS A 471 -28.94 34.74 -1.67
N TRP A 472 -28.76 35.53 -0.59
CA TRP A 472 -29.89 36.09 0.14
C TRP A 472 -30.44 37.33 -0.58
N PRO A 473 -31.76 37.46 -0.75
CA PRO A 473 -32.35 38.68 -1.27
C PRO A 473 -31.95 39.88 -0.39
N GLU A 474 -31.61 41.01 -1.00
CA GLU A 474 -31.14 42.21 -0.28
C GLU A 474 -32.15 42.67 0.80
N GLN A 475 -33.45 42.46 0.57
CA GLN A 475 -34.54 42.71 1.53
C GLN A 475 -34.45 41.86 2.80
N VAL A 476 -33.98 40.61 2.69
CA VAL A 476 -33.79 39.68 3.81
C VAL A 476 -32.56 40.07 4.62
N ILE A 477 -31.47 40.41 3.93
CA ILE A 477 -30.25 40.91 4.58
C ILE A 477 -30.55 42.22 5.33
N ALA A 478 -31.24 43.17 4.70
CA ALA A 478 -31.63 44.44 5.31
C ALA A 478 -32.45 44.25 6.59
N LYS A 479 -33.47 43.38 6.54
CA LYS A 479 -34.33 43.08 7.69
C LYS A 479 -33.55 42.44 8.85
N ASN A 480 -32.63 41.52 8.56
CA ASN A 480 -31.81 40.86 9.57
C ASN A 480 -30.78 41.82 10.19
N LEU A 481 -30.19 42.71 9.39
CA LEU A 481 -29.30 43.77 9.87
C LEU A 481 -30.06 44.78 10.76
N GLU A 482 -31.29 45.15 10.39
CA GLU A 482 -32.14 46.07 11.15
C GLU A 482 -32.48 45.53 12.56
N VAL A 483 -32.78 44.23 12.67
CA VAL A 483 -33.03 43.55 13.96
C VAL A 483 -31.83 43.66 14.91
N LEU A 484 -30.61 43.76 14.37
CA LEU A 484 -29.37 43.91 15.12
C LEU A 484 -28.93 45.37 15.33
N GLY A 485 -29.77 46.33 14.93
CA GLY A 485 -29.45 47.76 15.01
C GLY A 485 -28.34 48.20 14.05
N LEU A 486 -28.17 47.51 12.92
CA LEU A 486 -27.17 47.78 11.88
C LEU A 486 -27.83 48.47 10.68
N THR A 487 -27.12 49.41 10.06
CA THR A 487 -27.65 50.17 8.91
C THR A 487 -27.05 49.67 7.60
N LEU A 488 -27.90 49.25 6.66
CA LEU A 488 -27.48 48.87 5.31
C LEU A 488 -27.31 50.11 4.43
N CYS A 489 -26.10 50.35 3.94
CA CYS A 489 -25.77 51.42 3.00
C CYS A 489 -25.85 50.89 1.56
N LYS A 490 -26.45 51.67 0.66
CA LYS A 490 -26.58 51.33 -0.77
C LYS A 490 -25.42 51.85 -1.63
N GLN A 491 -24.72 52.87 -1.14
CA GLN A 491 -23.59 53.52 -1.80
C GLN A 491 -22.51 53.85 -0.78
N TRP A 492 -21.33 54.22 -1.28
CA TRP A 492 -20.20 54.61 -0.44
C TRP A 492 -20.51 55.89 0.34
N GLU A 493 -20.33 55.86 1.67
CA GLU A 493 -20.52 56.98 2.58
C GLU A 493 -19.46 56.96 3.70
N ASP A 494 -19.15 58.13 4.27
CA ASP A 494 -18.21 58.22 5.40
C ASP A 494 -18.77 57.50 6.65
N GLY A 495 -17.91 56.73 7.31
CA GLY A 495 -18.25 55.96 8.51
C GLY A 495 -18.79 54.54 8.26
N ILE A 496 -18.62 53.98 7.05
CA ILE A 496 -18.83 52.54 6.81
C ILE A 496 -17.86 51.75 7.68
N SER A 497 -18.41 50.80 8.44
CA SER A 497 -17.66 49.99 9.40
C SER A 497 -17.35 48.58 8.88
N HIS A 498 -18.21 48.04 8.02
CA HIS A 498 -18.09 46.69 7.49
C HIS A 498 -18.49 46.64 6.01
N ILE A 499 -17.78 45.85 5.22
CA ILE A 499 -18.05 45.61 3.80
C ILE A 499 -18.26 44.13 3.60
N VAL A 500 -19.38 43.74 2.97
CA VAL A 500 -19.70 42.33 2.70
C VAL A 500 -19.60 42.07 1.21
N ILE A 501 -18.92 40.98 0.85
CA ILE A 501 -18.62 40.63 -0.53
C ILE A 501 -19.38 39.37 -0.93
N GLY A 502 -20.19 39.51 -1.99
CA GLY A 502 -20.92 38.42 -2.66
C GLY A 502 -20.20 37.94 -3.92
N LYS A 503 -20.85 37.04 -4.67
CA LYS A 503 -20.33 36.52 -5.95
C LYS A 503 -20.22 37.65 -6.99
N CYS A 504 -19.09 37.71 -7.71
CA CYS A 504 -18.79 38.71 -8.74
C CYS A 504 -18.89 40.18 -8.27
N PRO A 505 -18.06 40.64 -7.33
CA PRO A 505 -18.04 42.03 -6.91
C PRO A 505 -17.61 42.97 -8.05
N PRO A 506 -18.17 44.19 -8.14
CA PRO A 506 -17.78 45.17 -9.17
C PRO A 506 -16.31 45.60 -9.00
N VAL A 507 -15.59 45.72 -10.12
CA VAL A 507 -14.13 45.98 -10.16
C VAL A 507 -13.75 47.39 -9.69
N ALA A 508 -14.68 48.34 -9.78
CA ALA A 508 -14.49 49.70 -9.28
C ALA A 508 -14.74 49.74 -7.77
N LEU A 509 -13.85 49.12 -7.00
CA LEU A 509 -13.79 49.32 -5.54
C LEU A 509 -13.15 50.69 -5.29
N PRO A 510 -13.86 51.69 -4.72
CA PRO A 510 -13.25 52.96 -4.38
C PRO A 510 -12.24 52.69 -3.25
N GLU A 511 -10.94 52.85 -3.54
CA GLU A 511 -9.88 53.09 -2.56
C GLU A 511 -9.91 52.25 -1.25
N VAL A 512 -10.27 50.96 -1.33
CA VAL A 512 -10.43 50.06 -0.16
C VAL A 512 -9.14 49.92 0.66
N ALA A 513 -7.98 50.26 0.07
CA ALA A 513 -6.70 50.31 0.77
C ALA A 513 -6.61 51.40 1.87
N PHE A 514 -7.56 52.35 1.96
CA PHE A 514 -7.54 53.43 2.96
C PHE A 514 -8.58 53.32 4.08
N ILE A 515 -9.28 52.19 4.17
CA ILE A 515 -10.56 52.16 4.89
C ILE A 515 -10.41 51.23 6.09
N GLY A 516 -10.47 51.79 7.29
CA GLY A 516 -10.54 51.06 8.55
C GLY A 516 -11.86 50.29 8.75
N ALA A 517 -12.47 49.81 7.67
CA ALA A 517 -13.69 49.01 7.66
C ALA A 517 -13.33 47.53 7.50
N CYS A 518 -14.03 46.66 8.22
CA CYS A 518 -13.77 45.23 8.20
C CYS A 518 -14.40 44.55 6.99
N VAL A 519 -13.69 43.61 6.37
CA VAL A 519 -14.17 42.88 5.18
C VAL A 519 -14.72 41.52 5.60
N LEU A 520 -15.92 41.19 5.12
CA LEU A 520 -16.62 39.94 5.38
C LEU A 520 -17.06 39.27 4.07
N LEU A 521 -16.98 37.94 4.01
CA LEU A 521 -17.61 37.17 2.94
C LEU A 521 -19.10 36.93 3.24
N GLU A 522 -19.88 36.67 2.21
CA GLU A 522 -21.31 36.35 2.36
C GLU A 522 -21.56 35.22 3.37
N ASN A 523 -20.78 34.13 3.33
CA ASN A 523 -20.90 33.02 4.29
C ASN A 523 -20.53 33.43 5.73
N GLN A 524 -19.57 34.34 5.91
CA GLN A 524 -19.19 34.87 7.22
C GLN A 524 -20.23 35.85 7.76
N LEU A 525 -20.81 36.71 6.91
CA LEU A 525 -21.98 37.50 7.28
C LEU A 525 -23.13 36.58 7.69
N CYS A 526 -23.39 35.51 6.93
CA CYS A 526 -24.40 34.51 7.31
C CYS A 526 -24.07 33.89 8.68
N ARG A 527 -22.83 33.45 8.93
CA ARG A 527 -22.44 32.92 10.25
C ARG A 527 -22.59 33.95 11.38
N LEU A 528 -22.22 35.21 11.17
CA LEU A 528 -22.33 36.27 12.17
C LEU A 528 -23.79 36.67 12.42
N LEU A 529 -24.60 36.78 11.36
CA LEU A 529 -26.04 36.98 11.47
C LEU A 529 -26.70 35.79 12.17
N MET A 530 -26.25 34.56 11.92
CA MET A 530 -26.72 33.34 12.58
C MET A 530 -26.26 33.25 14.05
N ALA A 531 -25.04 33.70 14.37
CA ALA A 531 -24.54 33.80 15.74
C ALA A 531 -25.34 34.83 16.56
N TYR A 532 -25.77 35.91 15.91
CA TYR A 532 -26.65 36.92 16.52
C TYR A 532 -28.14 36.53 16.50
N GLN A 533 -28.56 35.71 15.53
CA GLN A 533 -29.90 35.13 15.48
C GLN A 533 -30.02 33.88 16.35
N SER A 534 -28.92 33.44 17.00
CA SER A 534 -28.74 32.19 17.73
C SER A 534 -29.99 31.33 17.61
N GLY A 535 -30.11 30.60 16.50
CA GLY A 535 -31.13 29.58 16.43
C GLY A 535 -31.01 28.80 17.73
N PHE A 536 -32.12 28.65 18.47
CA PHE A 536 -32.10 28.22 19.87
C PHE A 536 -31.45 26.84 20.09
N LEU A 537 -30.95 26.17 19.06
CA LEU A 537 -30.23 24.90 19.08
C LEU A 537 -28.71 25.03 18.88
N GLN A 538 -28.19 26.15 18.38
CA GLN A 538 -26.74 26.35 18.17
C GLN A 538 -25.99 26.72 19.47
N ASP A 539 -26.68 27.36 20.43
CA ASP A 539 -26.09 27.83 21.70
C ASP A 539 -26.35 26.93 22.93
N VAL A 540 -27.04 25.79 22.77
CA VAL A 540 -27.45 24.95 23.91
C VAL A 540 -26.32 24.02 24.34
N LYS A 541 -25.37 24.59 25.09
CA LYS A 541 -24.54 23.82 26.04
C LYS A 541 -25.42 23.32 27.19
N GLY A 542 -26.30 22.33 26.97
CA GLY A 542 -27.21 21.92 28.06
C GLY A 542 -28.08 20.68 27.87
N GLU A 543 -28.79 20.49 26.75
CA GLU A 543 -29.78 19.42 26.67
C GLU A 543 -29.37 18.30 25.72
N LYS A 544 -28.47 17.42 26.19
CA LYS A 544 -28.13 16.15 25.54
C LYS A 544 -29.40 15.37 25.11
N ALA A 545 -30.44 15.43 25.93
CA ALA A 545 -31.74 14.81 25.69
C ALA A 545 -32.52 15.40 24.49
N PHE A 546 -32.41 16.70 24.21
CA PHE A 546 -33.08 17.32 23.06
C PHE A 546 -32.36 16.97 21.76
N GLY A 547 -31.03 17.04 21.76
CA GLY A 547 -30.21 16.57 20.62
C GLY A 547 -30.46 15.09 20.32
N GLU A 548 -30.52 14.23 21.34
CA GLU A 548 -30.87 12.81 21.18
C GLU A 548 -32.28 12.60 20.61
N ARG A 549 -33.27 13.43 20.99
CA ARG A 549 -34.61 13.38 20.40
C ARG A 549 -34.61 13.80 18.94
N LEU A 550 -33.91 14.87 18.58
CA LEU A 550 -33.74 15.28 17.18
C LEU A 550 -33.07 14.20 16.35
N VAL A 551 -32.00 13.58 16.85
CA VAL A 551 -31.35 12.44 16.19
C VAL A 551 -32.36 11.29 15.99
N ARG A 552 -33.16 10.95 17.01
CA ARG A 552 -34.22 9.93 16.85
C ARG A 552 -35.27 10.31 15.81
N MET A 553 -35.66 11.58 15.73
CA MET A 553 -36.61 12.05 14.73
C MET A 553 -36.03 11.99 13.31
N LEU A 554 -34.78 12.44 13.12
CA LEU A 554 -34.05 12.31 11.84
C LEU A 554 -33.78 10.85 11.46
N ARG A 555 -33.69 9.96 12.45
CA ARG A 555 -33.54 8.51 12.25
C ARG A 555 -34.86 7.76 12.09
N SER A 556 -36.01 8.41 12.30
CA SER A 556 -37.34 7.80 12.15
C SER A 556 -37.57 7.32 10.72
N ASP A 557 -38.30 6.22 10.54
CA ASP A 557 -38.73 5.76 9.21
C ASP A 557 -39.93 6.55 8.67
N ASP A 558 -40.61 7.33 9.50
CA ASP A 558 -41.73 8.18 9.11
C ASP A 558 -41.24 9.51 8.47
N PRO A 559 -41.53 9.77 7.18
CA PRO A 559 -41.14 11.01 6.52
C PRO A 559 -41.73 12.26 7.16
N ALA A 560 -42.93 12.19 7.75
CA ALA A 560 -43.54 13.35 8.40
C ALA A 560 -42.76 13.76 9.65
N THR A 561 -42.31 12.79 10.44
CA THR A 561 -41.42 12.99 11.59
C THR A 561 -40.06 13.56 11.17
N GLN A 562 -39.49 13.07 10.06
CA GLN A 562 -38.24 13.61 9.50
C GLN A 562 -38.41 15.07 9.04
N ILE A 563 -39.48 15.39 8.31
CA ILE A 563 -39.79 16.77 7.88
C ILE A 563 -39.97 17.68 9.08
N LEU A 564 -40.69 17.26 10.12
CA LEU A 564 -40.84 18.05 11.34
C LEU A 564 -39.48 18.34 11.99
N ALA A 565 -38.57 17.36 12.03
CA ALA A 565 -37.21 17.58 12.52
C ALA A 565 -36.42 18.58 11.65
N LEU A 566 -36.54 18.48 10.32
CA LEU A 566 -35.89 19.38 9.37
C LEU A 566 -36.44 20.81 9.50
N GLU A 567 -37.75 21.00 9.71
CA GLU A 567 -38.37 22.30 9.98
C GLU A 567 -37.90 22.90 11.33
N ILE A 568 -37.71 22.06 12.35
CA ILE A 568 -37.13 22.49 13.63
C ILE A 568 -35.70 22.98 13.43
N LEU A 569 -34.89 22.27 12.63
CA LEU A 569 -33.51 22.65 12.30
C LEU A 569 -33.44 23.88 11.40
N GLU A 570 -34.38 24.06 10.48
CA GLU A 570 -34.47 25.24 9.62
C GLU A 570 -34.64 26.51 10.45
N LYS A 571 -35.50 26.45 11.49
CA LYS A 571 -35.79 27.58 12.38
C LYS A 571 -34.80 27.73 13.55
N GLY A 572 -34.22 26.62 14.00
CA GLY A 572 -33.35 26.55 15.18
C GLY A 572 -31.84 26.48 14.87
N GLY A 573 -31.46 26.36 13.59
CA GLY A 573 -30.08 26.15 13.15
C GLY A 573 -29.64 24.68 13.25
N VAL A 574 -28.57 24.32 12.52
CA VAL A 574 -28.02 22.95 12.48
C VAL A 574 -26.71 22.87 13.29
N PRO A 575 -26.66 22.10 14.39
CA PRO A 575 -25.43 21.76 15.09
C PRO A 575 -24.52 20.83 14.26
N GLU A 576 -23.21 21.02 14.39
CA GLU A 576 -22.19 20.24 13.65
C GLU A 576 -22.36 18.71 13.72
N PRO A 577 -22.67 18.09 14.89
CA PRO A 577 -22.85 16.64 14.97
C PRO A 577 -23.97 16.09 14.08
N LEU A 578 -24.94 16.92 13.68
CA LEU A 578 -26.08 16.50 12.86
C LEU A 578 -25.80 16.54 11.36
N PHE A 579 -24.67 17.09 10.89
CA PHE A 579 -24.39 17.16 9.46
C PHE A 579 -24.34 15.78 8.81
N MET A 580 -23.76 14.78 9.46
CA MET A 580 -23.75 13.40 8.94
C MET A 580 -25.15 12.81 8.83
N GLU A 581 -26.04 13.10 9.79
CA GLU A 581 -27.43 12.64 9.75
C GLU A 581 -28.22 13.28 8.60
N LEU A 582 -28.00 14.58 8.37
CA LEU A 582 -28.60 15.29 7.25
C LEU A 582 -28.08 14.77 5.91
N LEU A 583 -26.78 14.47 5.82
CA LEU A 583 -26.18 13.92 4.61
C LEU A 583 -26.71 12.52 4.30
N LEU A 584 -26.84 11.66 5.31
CA LEU A 584 -27.49 10.35 5.17
C LEU A 584 -28.95 10.51 4.74
N LEU A 585 -29.72 11.42 5.34
CA LEU A 585 -31.10 11.67 4.90
C LEU A 585 -31.15 12.14 3.44
N GLN A 586 -30.25 13.04 3.05
CA GLN A 586 -30.19 13.55 1.68
C GLN A 586 -29.82 12.47 0.66
N LYS A 587 -28.97 11.50 1.01
CA LYS A 587 -28.53 10.43 0.08
C LYS A 587 -29.36 9.15 0.15
N CYS A 588 -30.01 8.88 1.29
CA CYS A 588 -30.66 7.60 1.56
C CYS A 588 -32.19 7.70 1.68
N SER A 589 -32.79 8.88 1.84
CA SER A 589 -34.25 8.98 1.93
C SER A 589 -34.90 8.67 0.58
N GLU A 590 -35.96 7.88 0.57
CA GLU A 590 -36.77 7.59 -0.63
C GLU A 590 -37.60 8.79 -1.07
N LYS A 591 -37.95 9.67 -0.12
CA LYS A 591 -38.85 10.80 -0.35
C LYS A 591 -38.05 12.01 -0.82
N GLU A 592 -38.36 12.46 -2.03
CA GLU A 592 -37.68 13.59 -2.67
C GLU A 592 -37.81 14.89 -1.87
N ASN A 593 -38.95 15.12 -1.22
CA ASN A 593 -39.14 16.30 -0.36
C ASN A 593 -38.18 16.29 0.86
N VAL A 594 -37.95 15.13 1.49
CA VAL A 594 -36.98 15.00 2.60
C VAL A 594 -35.56 15.23 2.09
N ARG A 595 -35.20 14.65 0.93
CA ARG A 595 -33.87 14.87 0.32
C ARG A 595 -33.65 16.33 -0.01
N ALA A 596 -34.63 16.99 -0.61
CA ALA A 596 -34.58 18.39 -0.98
C ALA A 596 -34.43 19.30 0.24
N GLU A 597 -35.16 19.03 1.32
CA GLU A 597 -35.10 19.85 2.54
C GLU A 597 -33.77 19.65 3.28
N ALA A 598 -33.28 18.41 3.40
CA ALA A 598 -31.95 18.13 3.95
C ALA A 598 -30.84 18.77 3.10
N LYS A 599 -30.97 18.75 1.77
CA LYS A 599 -30.04 19.42 0.83
C LYS A 599 -29.98 20.92 1.07
N LYS A 600 -31.14 21.60 1.18
CA LYS A 600 -31.19 23.04 1.49
C LYS A 600 -30.45 23.35 2.79
N LEU A 601 -30.70 22.58 3.85
CA LEU A 601 -30.02 22.78 5.13
C LEU A 601 -28.50 22.57 5.04
N LEU A 602 -28.05 21.56 4.29
CA LEU A 602 -26.61 21.33 4.07
C LEU A 602 -25.96 22.42 3.20
N GLU A 603 -26.67 22.96 2.23
CA GLU A 603 -26.18 24.09 1.42
C GLU A 603 -26.08 25.39 2.21
N ILE A 604 -26.96 25.58 3.20
CA ILE A 604 -26.99 26.77 4.06
C ILE A 604 -26.00 26.66 5.23
N TYR A 605 -25.97 25.51 5.91
CA TYR A 605 -25.26 25.33 7.19
C TYR A 605 -24.04 24.41 7.10
N GLY A 606 -23.94 23.55 6.07
CA GLY A 606 -22.91 22.52 5.98
C GLY A 606 -21.51 23.05 5.63
N PRO A 607 -20.44 22.27 5.91
CA PRO A 607 -19.09 22.61 5.50
C PRO A 607 -18.94 22.68 3.97
N ALA A 608 -18.17 23.64 3.46
CA ALA A 608 -18.01 23.86 2.01
C ALA A 608 -17.43 22.62 1.28
N GLU A 609 -16.56 21.89 1.94
CA GLU A 609 -15.94 20.64 1.48
C GLU A 609 -16.96 19.51 1.21
N TRP A 610 -18.17 19.59 1.77
CA TRP A 610 -19.20 18.55 1.58
C TRP A 610 -20.07 18.82 0.35
N LEU A 611 -20.04 20.04 -0.22
CA LEU A 611 -20.95 20.44 -1.29
C LEU A 611 -20.81 19.58 -2.56
N SER A 612 -19.60 19.11 -2.88
CA SER A 612 -19.37 18.20 -4.01
C SER A 612 -20.10 16.87 -3.83
N LEU A 613 -20.15 16.35 -2.60
CA LEU A 613 -20.94 15.16 -2.28
C LEU A 613 -22.44 15.45 -2.27
N VAL A 614 -22.86 16.58 -1.66
CA VAL A 614 -24.27 17.00 -1.60
C VAL A 614 -24.86 17.13 -3.01
N TRP A 615 -24.12 17.72 -3.95
CA TRP A 615 -24.57 17.95 -5.33
C TRP A 615 -24.47 16.74 -6.26
N ASN A 616 -23.79 15.66 -5.85
CA ASN A 616 -23.68 14.47 -6.68
C ASN A 616 -25.01 13.69 -6.70
N ALA A 617 -25.77 13.84 -7.79
CA ALA A 617 -27.06 13.18 -7.99
C ALA A 617 -26.93 11.67 -8.29
N ASP A 618 -25.81 11.24 -8.89
CA ASP A 618 -25.55 9.82 -9.17
C ASP A 618 -25.37 8.98 -7.88
N PHE A 619 -25.07 9.67 -6.77
CA PHE A 619 -24.92 9.11 -5.43
C PHE A 619 -26.19 9.17 -4.57
N GLU A 620 -27.38 9.30 -5.17
CA GLU A 620 -28.66 9.26 -4.45
C GLU A 620 -29.26 7.83 -4.38
N ASN A 621 -30.23 7.65 -3.47
CA ASN A 621 -30.99 6.42 -3.24
C ASN A 621 -30.14 5.20 -2.87
N LEU A 622 -29.21 5.36 -1.93
CA LEU A 622 -28.32 4.29 -1.45
C LEU A 622 -29.00 3.22 -0.57
N LYS A 623 -30.34 3.26 -0.41
CA LYS A 623 -31.12 2.26 0.34
C LYS A 623 -31.41 0.98 -0.46
N GLU A 624 -31.49 1.06 -1.80
CA GLU A 624 -31.80 -0.11 -2.63
C GLU A 624 -30.61 -1.08 -2.71
N GLU A 625 -30.89 -2.37 -2.93
CA GLU A 625 -29.87 -3.38 -3.21
C GLU A 625 -29.24 -3.14 -4.58
N SER A 626 -28.37 -2.15 -4.69
CA SER A 626 -27.57 -1.95 -5.90
C SER A 626 -26.20 -2.60 -5.70
N LYS A 627 -25.80 -3.43 -6.67
CA LYS A 627 -24.43 -3.94 -6.81
C LYS A 627 -23.40 -2.79 -6.94
N ASP A 628 -23.89 -1.57 -7.18
CA ASP A 628 -23.11 -0.40 -7.56
C ASP A 628 -22.73 0.49 -6.38
N ILE A 629 -23.21 0.26 -5.14
CA ILE A 629 -22.89 1.15 -3.99
C ILE A 629 -21.38 1.28 -3.81
N TYR A 630 -20.64 0.17 -3.93
CA TYR A 630 -19.18 0.16 -3.85
C TYR A 630 -18.54 0.99 -4.98
N GLU A 631 -18.97 0.79 -6.22
CA GLU A 631 -18.42 1.50 -7.39
C GLU A 631 -18.72 3.00 -7.31
N LYS A 632 -19.94 3.34 -6.89
CA LYS A 632 -20.39 4.70 -6.60
C LYS A 632 -19.53 5.36 -5.52
N GLN A 633 -19.25 4.67 -4.40
CA GLN A 633 -18.35 5.16 -3.36
C GLN A 633 -16.95 5.42 -3.92
N CYS A 634 -16.37 4.47 -4.66
CA CYS A 634 -15.03 4.63 -5.25
C CYS A 634 -14.95 5.83 -6.22
N PHE A 635 -15.99 6.04 -7.03
CA PHE A 635 -16.08 7.19 -7.94
C PHE A 635 -16.12 8.51 -7.18
N VAL A 636 -16.97 8.58 -6.15
CA VAL A 636 -17.18 9.78 -5.33
C VAL A 636 -15.93 10.17 -4.54
N GLU A 637 -15.11 9.20 -4.08
CA GLU A 637 -13.85 9.47 -3.35
C GLU A 637 -12.95 10.48 -4.07
N THR A 638 -12.93 10.43 -5.41
CA THR A 638 -12.09 11.29 -6.24
C THR A 638 -12.41 12.78 -6.13
N PHE A 639 -13.59 13.14 -5.61
CA PHE A 639 -14.07 14.53 -5.52
C PHE A 639 -14.15 15.08 -4.10
N VAL A 640 -14.41 14.23 -3.09
CA VAL A 640 -14.66 14.64 -1.69
C VAL A 640 -13.54 14.26 -0.72
N GLY A 641 -12.61 13.41 -1.17
CA GLY A 641 -11.55 12.88 -0.33
C GLY A 641 -11.99 11.66 0.49
N ARG A 642 -11.00 10.82 0.80
CA ARG A 642 -11.18 9.51 1.45
C ARG A 642 -11.78 9.58 2.85
N GLU A 643 -11.37 10.56 3.65
CA GLU A 643 -11.74 10.59 5.08
C GLU A 643 -13.24 10.82 5.28
N LEU A 644 -13.80 11.80 4.56
CA LEU A 644 -15.23 12.08 4.60
C LEU A 644 -16.06 10.90 4.09
N LEU A 645 -15.61 10.28 3.00
CA LEU A 645 -16.31 9.13 2.43
C LEU A 645 -16.19 7.89 3.32
N ALA A 646 -15.06 7.66 3.99
CA ALA A 646 -14.88 6.59 4.96
C ALA A 646 -15.84 6.75 6.14
N ARG A 647 -15.95 7.96 6.70
CA ARG A 647 -16.92 8.27 7.75
C ARG A 647 -18.36 8.06 7.28
N PHE A 648 -18.73 8.59 6.11
CA PHE A 648 -20.07 8.40 5.55
C PHE A 648 -20.39 6.92 5.35
N SER A 649 -19.44 6.15 4.80
CA SER A 649 -19.61 4.72 4.54
C SER A 649 -19.79 3.91 5.82
N PHE A 650 -19.08 4.29 6.89
CA PHE A 650 -19.24 3.69 8.22
C PHE A 650 -20.64 3.94 8.79
N GLU A 651 -21.12 5.17 8.74
CA GLU A 651 -22.47 5.49 9.25
C GLU A 651 -23.57 4.87 8.37
N LEU A 652 -23.36 4.81 7.05
CA LEU A 652 -24.21 4.07 6.11
C LEU A 652 -24.29 2.58 6.48
N PHE A 653 -23.15 1.98 6.85
CA PHE A 653 -23.09 0.61 7.33
C PHE A 653 -23.86 0.45 8.65
N GLN A 654 -23.60 1.30 9.65
CA GLN A 654 -24.29 1.17 10.94
C GLN A 654 -25.81 1.36 10.83
N ARG A 655 -26.28 2.24 9.94
CA ARG A 655 -27.71 2.58 9.84
C ARG A 655 -28.48 1.69 8.87
N HIS A 656 -27.84 1.27 7.78
CA HIS A 656 -28.51 0.61 6.67
C HIS A 656 -27.87 -0.74 6.27
N GLY A 657 -26.78 -1.16 6.90
CA GLY A 657 -26.06 -2.38 6.55
C GLY A 657 -25.41 -2.33 5.17
N LYS A 658 -25.20 -1.12 4.59
CA LYS A 658 -24.64 -0.93 3.24
C LYS A 658 -23.28 -0.25 3.29
N GLY A 659 -22.49 -0.38 2.22
CA GLY A 659 -21.18 0.27 2.10
C GLY A 659 -20.02 -0.45 2.78
N LEU A 660 -20.27 -1.63 3.34
CA LEU A 660 -19.26 -2.46 4.00
C LEU A 660 -18.08 -2.86 3.08
N PRO A 661 -18.29 -3.18 1.78
CA PRO A 661 -17.17 -3.48 0.87
C PRO A 661 -16.17 -2.32 0.72
N TYR A 662 -16.63 -1.07 0.74
CA TYR A 662 -15.73 0.07 0.68
C TYR A 662 -14.82 0.12 1.92
N LEU A 663 -15.40 -0.09 3.11
CA LEU A 663 -14.68 -0.07 4.39
C LEU A 663 -13.69 -1.23 4.53
N LEU A 664 -14.11 -2.45 4.17
CA LEU A 664 -13.33 -3.67 4.40
C LEU A 664 -12.39 -4.03 3.24
N VAL A 665 -12.42 -3.30 2.14
CA VAL A 665 -11.65 -3.68 0.95
C VAL A 665 -10.92 -2.49 0.34
N HIS A 666 -11.63 -1.38 0.10
CA HIS A 666 -11.04 -0.22 -0.54
C HIS A 666 -10.08 0.51 0.40
N LEU A 667 -10.46 0.65 1.68
CA LEU A 667 -9.63 1.32 2.65
C LEU A 667 -8.33 0.55 2.92
N PRO A 668 -7.20 1.25 3.09
CA PRO A 668 -5.93 0.65 3.53
C PRO A 668 -6.11 -0.22 4.77
N LEU A 669 -5.32 -1.29 4.91
CA LEU A 669 -5.43 -2.26 6.00
C LEU A 669 -5.44 -1.60 7.40
N PHE A 670 -4.62 -0.56 7.58
CA PHE A 670 -4.48 0.15 8.85
C PHE A 670 -5.31 1.43 8.94
N HIS A 671 -6.30 1.63 8.06
CA HIS A 671 -7.16 2.81 8.12
C HIS A 671 -8.03 2.79 9.39
N PRO A 672 -8.16 3.91 10.14
CA PRO A 672 -8.91 3.95 11.40
C PRO A 672 -10.35 3.46 11.26
N TRP A 673 -11.06 3.91 10.22
CA TRP A 673 -12.43 3.48 9.96
C TRP A 673 -12.56 2.00 9.60
N ARG A 674 -11.56 1.39 8.94
CA ARG A 674 -11.56 -0.05 8.67
C ARG A 674 -11.42 -0.85 9.96
N LEU A 675 -10.48 -0.46 10.82
CA LEU A 675 -10.29 -1.10 12.13
C LEU A 675 -11.52 -0.96 13.01
N LYS A 676 -12.11 0.24 13.06
CA LYS A 676 -13.37 0.51 13.78
C LYS A 676 -14.55 -0.31 13.24
N THR A 677 -14.59 -0.52 11.92
CA THR A 677 -15.61 -1.37 11.27
C THR A 677 -15.47 -2.82 11.71
N LEU A 678 -14.25 -3.38 11.64
CA LEU A 678 -13.97 -4.74 12.10
C LEU A 678 -14.27 -4.93 13.58
N GLU A 679 -13.95 -3.93 14.41
CA GLU A 679 -14.30 -3.91 15.84
C GLU A 679 -15.82 -3.91 16.04
N THR A 680 -16.57 -3.13 15.26
CA THR A 680 -18.06 -3.08 15.35
C THR A 680 -18.70 -4.40 14.95
N LEU A 681 -18.10 -5.14 14.02
CA LEU A 681 -18.54 -6.47 13.57
C LEU A 681 -18.14 -7.58 14.55
N THR A 682 -17.36 -7.26 15.59
CA THR A 682 -16.91 -8.21 16.58
C THR A 682 -17.67 -7.99 17.90
N THR A 683 -18.54 -8.93 18.26
CA THR A 683 -19.30 -8.91 19.52
C THR A 683 -19.07 -10.20 20.29
N ASP A 684 -18.67 -10.10 21.56
CA ASP A 684 -18.49 -11.25 22.45
C ASP A 684 -17.67 -12.42 21.87
N SER A 685 -16.57 -12.12 21.16
CA SER A 685 -15.69 -13.08 20.47
C SER A 685 -16.25 -13.68 19.17
N ILE A 686 -17.43 -13.24 18.74
CA ILE A 686 -18.05 -13.60 17.46
C ILE A 686 -17.79 -12.47 16.48
N MET A 687 -17.20 -12.79 15.34
CA MET A 687 -17.03 -11.87 14.22
C MET A 687 -17.94 -12.30 13.08
N ASP A 688 -18.91 -11.46 12.72
CA ASP A 688 -19.82 -11.74 11.62
C ASP A 688 -19.55 -10.80 10.44
N LEU A 689 -19.15 -11.37 9.31
CA LEU A 689 -18.87 -10.67 8.06
C LEU A 689 -19.86 -11.04 6.95
N SER A 690 -20.86 -11.89 7.23
CA SER A 690 -21.79 -12.43 6.24
C SER A 690 -22.59 -11.36 5.48
N HIS A 691 -22.80 -10.21 6.12
CA HIS A 691 -23.59 -9.10 5.58
C HIS A 691 -22.79 -8.10 4.69
N GLY A 692 -21.56 -8.42 4.28
CA GLY A 692 -20.85 -7.57 3.32
C GLY A 692 -19.33 -7.73 3.21
N GLY A 693 -18.74 -8.80 3.75
CA GLY A 693 -17.31 -9.08 3.69
C GLY A 693 -16.74 -9.31 2.29
N GLY A 694 -17.56 -9.68 1.30
CA GLY A 694 -17.06 -9.91 -0.06
C GLY A 694 -18.09 -10.02 -1.18
N GLN A 695 -19.33 -9.55 -1.02
CA GLN A 695 -20.39 -9.66 -2.05
C GLN A 695 -20.04 -9.13 -3.46
N HIS A 696 -18.91 -8.44 -3.63
CA HIS A 696 -18.40 -8.02 -4.92
C HIS A 696 -17.33 -8.99 -5.47
N SER A 697 -17.61 -9.64 -6.60
CA SER A 697 -16.82 -10.74 -7.19
C SER A 697 -15.36 -10.44 -7.58
N LYS A 698 -14.92 -9.17 -7.48
CA LYS A 698 -13.55 -8.71 -7.80
C LYS A 698 -12.67 -8.45 -6.58
N ILE A 699 -13.18 -8.72 -5.37
CA ILE A 699 -12.60 -8.26 -4.11
C ILE A 699 -11.92 -9.42 -3.36
N ARG A 700 -10.76 -9.16 -2.74
CA ARG A 700 -10.07 -10.10 -1.84
C ARG A 700 -10.08 -9.55 -0.42
N LEU A 701 -10.82 -10.20 0.48
CA LEU A 701 -10.80 -9.90 1.90
C LEU A 701 -9.38 -10.11 2.44
N LYS A 702 -8.90 -9.17 3.27
CA LYS A 702 -7.58 -9.23 3.91
C LYS A 702 -7.67 -8.73 5.35
N PHE A 703 -6.94 -9.37 6.24
CA PHE A 703 -6.82 -8.95 7.63
C PHE A 703 -5.45 -8.29 7.86
N PRO A 704 -5.36 -7.17 8.61
CA PRO A 704 -4.07 -6.60 8.99
C PRO A 704 -3.28 -7.59 9.86
N SER A 705 -1.97 -7.75 9.63
CA SER A 705 -1.11 -8.66 10.43
C SER A 705 -1.25 -8.40 11.93
N ASP A 706 -1.13 -7.14 12.36
CA ASP A 706 -1.21 -6.73 13.77
C ASP A 706 -2.65 -6.47 14.28
N TYR A 707 -3.66 -7.12 13.71
CA TYR A 707 -5.06 -6.89 14.10
C TYR A 707 -5.32 -7.36 15.56
N PRO A 708 -5.60 -6.45 16.51
CA PRO A 708 -5.55 -6.74 17.95
C PRO A 708 -6.64 -7.69 18.44
N TYR A 709 -7.73 -7.84 17.67
CA TYR A 709 -8.86 -8.69 18.03
C TYR A 709 -8.75 -10.13 17.51
N LYS A 710 -7.77 -10.47 16.65
CA LYS A 710 -7.59 -11.86 16.14
C LYS A 710 -7.53 -12.89 17.26
N LYS A 711 -6.83 -12.55 18.34
CA LYS A 711 -6.67 -13.41 19.52
C LYS A 711 -7.92 -13.53 20.38
N LYS A 712 -8.92 -12.66 20.17
CA LYS A 712 -10.19 -12.70 20.91
C LYS A 712 -11.30 -13.43 20.16
N VAL A 713 -11.20 -13.56 18.84
CA VAL A 713 -12.27 -14.17 18.03
C VAL A 713 -12.23 -15.69 18.19
N THR A 714 -13.38 -16.26 18.55
CA THR A 714 -13.61 -17.71 18.66
C THR A 714 -14.60 -18.21 17.62
N GLN A 715 -15.46 -17.35 17.09
CA GLN A 715 -16.40 -17.70 16.02
C GLN A 715 -16.27 -16.69 14.90
N LEU A 716 -16.16 -17.16 13.66
CA LEU A 716 -16.04 -16.31 12.47
C LEU A 716 -17.06 -16.75 11.44
N ASN A 717 -18.00 -15.86 11.13
CA ASN A 717 -18.98 -16.05 10.06
C ASN A 717 -18.54 -15.29 8.80
N LEU A 718 -18.26 -16.05 7.74
CA LEU A 718 -17.93 -15.58 6.38
C LEU A 718 -18.93 -16.12 5.34
N GLU A 719 -20.13 -16.51 5.76
CA GLU A 719 -21.22 -16.96 4.88
C GLU A 719 -21.52 -15.91 3.80
N HIS A 720 -21.87 -16.35 2.58
CA HIS A 720 -22.36 -15.46 1.52
C HIS A 720 -21.42 -14.28 1.15
N CYS A 721 -20.12 -14.42 1.38
CA CYS A 721 -19.11 -13.40 1.10
C CYS A 721 -18.53 -13.47 -0.33
N ASN A 722 -19.08 -14.27 -1.25
CA ASN A 722 -18.56 -14.46 -2.62
C ASN A 722 -17.03 -14.71 -2.68
N LEU A 723 -16.47 -15.37 -1.67
CA LEU A 723 -15.04 -15.65 -1.58
C LEU A 723 -14.64 -16.72 -2.59
N LYS A 724 -13.62 -16.43 -3.41
CA LYS A 724 -12.97 -17.43 -4.27
C LYS A 724 -11.77 -18.09 -3.61
N LEU A 725 -11.12 -17.35 -2.70
CA LEU A 725 -9.95 -17.76 -1.95
C LEU A 725 -10.08 -17.19 -0.54
N VAL A 726 -9.66 -17.97 0.45
CA VAL A 726 -9.59 -17.55 1.84
C VAL A 726 -8.20 -16.92 2.09
N PRO A 727 -8.11 -15.74 2.74
CA PRO A 727 -6.83 -15.10 3.04
C PRO A 727 -5.94 -15.98 3.94
N CYS A 728 -4.63 -16.01 3.68
CA CYS A 728 -3.68 -16.79 4.49
C CYS A 728 -3.60 -16.28 5.93
N GLU A 729 -3.89 -15.00 6.15
CA GLU A 729 -3.94 -14.38 7.48
C GLU A 729 -5.05 -14.96 8.38
N LEU A 730 -5.98 -15.76 7.83
CA LEU A 730 -6.93 -16.52 8.63
C LEU A 730 -6.21 -17.51 9.56
N ALA A 731 -5.03 -18.00 9.17
CA ALA A 731 -4.20 -18.88 10.00
C ALA A 731 -3.80 -18.28 11.35
N GLU A 732 -3.84 -16.95 11.48
CA GLU A 732 -3.48 -16.22 12.70
C GLU A 732 -4.62 -16.17 13.74
N PHE A 733 -5.81 -16.68 13.42
CA PHE A 733 -6.94 -16.76 14.34
C PHE A 733 -6.82 -18.01 15.24
N GLU A 734 -5.74 -18.10 16.00
CA GLU A 734 -5.35 -19.28 16.82
C GLU A 734 -6.40 -19.76 17.83
N ASN A 735 -7.36 -18.90 18.18
CA ASN A 735 -8.45 -19.20 19.13
C ASN A 735 -9.78 -19.54 18.46
N LEU A 736 -9.82 -19.68 17.13
CA LEU A 736 -11.03 -19.99 16.40
C LEU A 736 -11.52 -21.41 16.70
N VAL A 737 -12.81 -21.50 17.01
CA VAL A 737 -13.55 -22.71 17.37
C VAL A 737 -14.61 -23.03 16.33
N GLU A 738 -15.27 -22.01 15.78
CA GLU A 738 -16.30 -22.16 14.75
C GLU A 738 -15.98 -21.25 13.56
N LEU A 739 -16.03 -21.83 12.36
CA LEU A 739 -15.79 -21.14 11.11
C LEU A 739 -16.88 -21.49 10.10
N ASP A 740 -17.65 -20.49 9.70
CA ASP A 740 -18.63 -20.62 8.64
C ASP A 740 -18.08 -19.99 7.36
N LEU A 741 -17.86 -20.81 6.33
CA LEU A 741 -17.45 -20.43 4.99
C LEU A 741 -18.51 -20.80 3.94
N SER A 742 -19.75 -21.05 4.39
CA SER A 742 -20.83 -21.50 3.53
C SER A 742 -21.22 -20.46 2.46
N LEU A 743 -21.81 -20.95 1.37
CA LEU A 743 -22.40 -20.15 0.30
C LEU A 743 -21.42 -19.13 -0.32
N ASN A 744 -20.16 -19.55 -0.45
CA ASN A 744 -19.09 -18.83 -1.12
C ASN A 744 -18.81 -19.43 -2.52
N LEU A 745 -17.70 -19.05 -3.14
CA LEU A 745 -17.28 -19.48 -4.47
C LEU A 745 -15.94 -20.24 -4.41
N LEU A 746 -15.69 -20.97 -3.32
CA LEU A 746 -14.44 -21.70 -3.11
C LEU A 746 -14.40 -22.94 -4.01
N GLU A 747 -13.46 -22.99 -4.96
CA GLU A 747 -13.27 -24.16 -5.85
C GLU A 747 -12.38 -25.24 -5.20
N GLU A 748 -11.56 -24.84 -4.22
CA GLU A 748 -10.61 -25.68 -3.52
C GLU A 748 -10.80 -25.56 -2.00
N PHE A 749 -10.35 -26.57 -1.26
CA PHE A 749 -10.37 -26.53 0.20
C PHE A 749 -9.37 -25.47 0.70
N PRO A 750 -9.76 -24.59 1.64
CA PRO A 750 -8.89 -23.49 2.08
C PRO A 750 -7.78 -23.99 3.01
N GLU A 751 -6.54 -24.09 2.51
CA GLU A 751 -5.39 -24.59 3.30
C GLU A 751 -5.13 -23.81 4.59
N ALA A 752 -5.40 -22.51 4.63
CA ALA A 752 -5.24 -21.68 5.82
C ALA A 752 -6.04 -22.22 7.03
N VAL A 753 -7.18 -22.88 6.79
CA VAL A 753 -8.02 -23.46 7.84
C VAL A 753 -7.31 -24.61 8.56
N LEU A 754 -6.42 -25.34 7.90
CA LEU A 754 -5.70 -26.49 8.46
C LEU A 754 -4.77 -26.15 9.63
N SER A 755 -4.43 -24.87 9.78
CA SER A 755 -3.62 -24.35 10.88
C SER A 755 -4.43 -24.11 12.18
N LEU A 756 -5.76 -24.13 12.10
CA LEU A 756 -6.67 -23.76 13.21
C LEU A 756 -6.91 -24.95 14.16
N LYS A 757 -5.92 -25.24 15.01
CA LYS A 757 -5.91 -26.43 15.89
C LYS A 757 -7.05 -26.54 16.91
N LYS A 758 -7.74 -25.44 17.20
CA LYS A 758 -8.87 -25.38 18.15
C LYS A 758 -10.24 -25.46 17.46
N LEU A 759 -10.26 -25.55 16.13
CA LEU A 759 -11.49 -25.58 15.35
C LEU A 759 -12.29 -26.85 15.65
N ARG A 760 -13.56 -26.66 15.97
CA ARG A 760 -14.54 -27.70 16.28
C ARG A 760 -15.65 -27.79 15.25
N SER A 761 -16.03 -26.67 14.64
CA SER A 761 -17.04 -26.63 13.59
C SER A 761 -16.51 -25.90 12.37
N LEU A 762 -16.60 -26.56 11.21
CA LEU A 762 -16.26 -26.01 9.90
C LEU A 762 -17.41 -26.25 8.94
N ASP A 763 -18.02 -25.17 8.46
CA ASP A 763 -19.05 -25.23 7.43
C ASP A 763 -18.50 -24.74 6.08
N LEU A 764 -18.57 -25.61 5.07
CA LEU A 764 -18.23 -25.33 3.67
C LEU A 764 -19.43 -25.57 2.73
N PHE A 765 -20.65 -25.61 3.25
CA PHE A 765 -21.90 -25.77 2.50
C PHE A 765 -21.95 -24.87 1.26
N GLY A 766 -22.43 -25.40 0.14
CA GLY A 766 -22.78 -24.58 -1.04
C GLY A 766 -21.59 -23.88 -1.70
N ASN A 767 -20.42 -24.51 -1.70
CA ASN A 767 -19.22 -24.06 -2.41
C ASN A 767 -18.95 -24.93 -3.66
N GLY A 768 -17.79 -24.72 -4.29
CA GLY A 768 -17.31 -25.49 -5.44
C GLY A 768 -16.21 -26.51 -5.09
N VAL A 769 -16.03 -26.89 -3.83
CA VAL A 769 -14.88 -27.69 -3.37
C VAL A 769 -14.87 -29.07 -4.06
N GLN A 770 -13.76 -29.41 -4.70
CA GLN A 770 -13.61 -30.64 -5.49
C GLN A 770 -12.96 -31.81 -4.71
N SER A 771 -12.16 -31.50 -3.69
CA SER A 771 -11.47 -32.49 -2.87
C SER A 771 -11.21 -31.97 -1.46
N VAL A 772 -10.99 -32.88 -0.52
CA VAL A 772 -10.57 -32.59 0.85
C VAL A 772 -9.12 -33.07 1.03
N PRO A 773 -8.18 -32.20 1.45
CA PRO A 773 -6.76 -32.52 1.51
C PRO A 773 -6.45 -33.57 2.59
N ALA A 774 -5.35 -34.30 2.42
CA ALA A 774 -4.88 -35.29 3.40
C ALA A 774 -4.60 -34.66 4.78
N ASN A 775 -4.12 -33.41 4.77
CA ASN A 775 -3.80 -32.66 5.96
C ASN A 775 -5.04 -32.21 6.75
N ILE A 776 -6.28 -32.57 6.37
CA ILE A 776 -7.46 -32.29 7.23
C ILE A 776 -7.34 -32.94 8.61
N VAL A 777 -6.57 -34.03 8.73
CA VAL A 777 -6.25 -34.70 10.00
C VAL A 777 -5.63 -33.77 11.05
N GLU A 778 -5.02 -32.68 10.60
CA GLU A 778 -4.43 -31.62 11.44
C GLU A 778 -5.47 -30.88 12.30
N LEU A 779 -6.77 -30.99 11.97
CA LEU A 779 -7.91 -30.47 12.73
C LEU A 779 -8.38 -31.50 13.78
N GLU A 780 -7.49 -31.85 14.71
CA GLU A 780 -7.69 -32.93 15.69
C GLU A 780 -8.93 -32.76 16.58
N GLN A 781 -9.41 -31.53 16.75
CA GLN A 781 -10.57 -31.18 17.59
C GLN A 781 -11.87 -31.02 16.79
N LEU A 782 -11.87 -31.28 15.48
CA LEU A 782 -13.04 -31.06 14.65
C LEU A 782 -14.15 -32.04 15.03
N GLU A 783 -15.29 -31.49 15.46
CA GLU A 783 -16.49 -32.21 15.87
C GLU A 783 -17.55 -32.17 14.76
N GLU A 784 -17.55 -31.15 13.91
CA GLU A 784 -18.59 -30.89 12.90
C GLU A 784 -17.97 -30.43 11.58
N LEU A 785 -18.39 -31.08 10.48
CA LEU A 785 -17.91 -30.77 9.14
C LEU A 785 -19.08 -30.77 8.14
N GLY A 786 -19.39 -29.60 7.60
CA GLY A 786 -20.36 -29.41 6.52
C GLY A 786 -19.67 -29.35 5.16
N LEU A 787 -20.00 -30.28 4.25
CA LEU A 787 -19.46 -30.35 2.89
C LEU A 787 -20.56 -30.52 1.83
N ASN A 788 -21.82 -30.39 2.23
CA ASN A 788 -22.97 -30.52 1.37
C ASN A 788 -23.00 -29.45 0.26
N PHE A 789 -23.63 -29.81 -0.87
CA PHE A 789 -23.71 -28.96 -2.06
C PHE A 789 -22.35 -28.47 -2.60
N ASN A 790 -21.33 -29.33 -2.54
CA ASN A 790 -20.02 -29.12 -3.20
C ASN A 790 -19.89 -29.97 -4.48
N THR A 791 -18.73 -29.92 -5.14
CA THR A 791 -18.45 -30.67 -6.39
C THR A 791 -17.54 -31.88 -6.18
N LEU A 792 -17.58 -32.47 -4.99
CA LEU A 792 -16.84 -33.67 -4.61
C LEU A 792 -17.19 -34.83 -5.54
N LYS A 793 -16.20 -35.38 -6.26
CA LYS A 793 -16.43 -36.51 -7.19
C LYS A 793 -16.57 -37.85 -6.48
N GLU A 794 -15.87 -38.02 -5.37
CA GLU A 794 -15.80 -39.24 -4.59
C GLU A 794 -15.81 -38.94 -3.09
N PHE A 795 -16.16 -39.93 -2.27
CA PHE A 795 -16.15 -39.77 -0.82
C PHE A 795 -14.73 -39.39 -0.36
N PRO A 796 -14.56 -38.32 0.45
CA PRO A 796 -13.25 -37.88 0.89
C PRO A 796 -12.69 -38.83 1.97
N LEU A 797 -11.87 -39.81 1.56
CA LEU A 797 -11.30 -40.82 2.47
C LEU A 797 -10.49 -40.20 3.63
N ASN A 798 -9.93 -39.01 3.45
CA ASN A 798 -9.17 -38.29 4.48
C ASN A 798 -10.04 -37.88 5.69
N VAL A 799 -11.36 -37.68 5.48
CA VAL A 799 -12.31 -37.40 6.58
C VAL A 799 -12.40 -38.56 7.56
N LEU A 800 -12.09 -39.79 7.13
CA LEU A 800 -12.10 -40.97 8.01
C LEU A 800 -11.06 -40.88 9.13
N GLN A 801 -10.06 -39.99 9.02
CA GLN A 801 -9.02 -39.79 10.04
C GLN A 801 -9.45 -38.84 11.17
N LEU A 802 -10.60 -38.18 11.04
CA LEU A 802 -11.13 -37.23 12.03
C LEU A 802 -11.83 -37.96 13.18
N ASN A 803 -11.06 -38.36 14.18
CA ASN A 803 -11.55 -39.23 15.26
C ASN A 803 -12.52 -38.56 16.23
N GLN A 804 -12.57 -37.22 16.30
CA GLN A 804 -13.49 -36.48 17.16
C GLN A 804 -14.79 -36.08 16.46
N LEU A 805 -14.94 -36.40 15.17
CA LEU A 805 -16.08 -35.97 14.37
C LEU A 805 -17.38 -36.61 14.87
N LYS A 806 -18.35 -35.76 15.20
CA LYS A 806 -19.70 -36.11 15.66
C LYS A 806 -20.73 -35.88 14.58
N ARG A 807 -20.56 -34.87 13.73
CA ARG A 807 -21.50 -34.51 12.66
C ARG A 807 -20.79 -34.37 11.34
N LEU A 808 -21.28 -35.06 10.32
CA LEU A 808 -20.76 -35.01 8.96
C LEU A 808 -21.91 -34.86 7.98
N ASP A 809 -21.90 -33.75 7.24
CA ASP A 809 -22.86 -33.50 6.17
C ASP A 809 -22.18 -33.60 4.79
N LEU A 810 -22.66 -34.54 3.98
CA LEU A 810 -22.20 -34.84 2.63
C LEU A 810 -23.37 -34.86 1.63
N GLY A 811 -24.46 -34.17 1.96
CA GLY A 811 -25.66 -34.06 1.14
C GLY A 811 -25.40 -33.44 -0.25
N SER A 812 -26.24 -33.79 -1.22
CA SER A 812 -26.26 -33.19 -2.57
C SER A 812 -24.93 -33.20 -3.34
N SER A 813 -24.06 -34.18 -3.09
CA SER A 813 -22.72 -34.29 -3.71
C SER A 813 -22.61 -35.38 -4.79
N GLN A 814 -23.74 -35.94 -5.23
CA GLN A 814 -23.84 -36.94 -6.30
C GLN A 814 -23.10 -38.26 -6.07
N PHE A 815 -22.79 -38.60 -4.82
CA PHE A 815 -22.06 -39.82 -4.49
C PHE A 815 -22.82 -41.08 -4.89
N GLN A 816 -22.14 -42.02 -5.55
CA GLN A 816 -22.71 -43.31 -5.94
C GLN A 816 -22.41 -44.42 -4.94
N SER A 817 -21.39 -44.22 -4.10
CA SER A 817 -20.91 -45.17 -3.11
C SER A 817 -20.42 -44.44 -1.86
N PHE A 818 -20.27 -45.22 -0.79
CA PHE A 818 -19.67 -44.81 0.47
C PHE A 818 -18.72 -45.93 0.90
N PRO A 819 -17.60 -45.63 1.57
CA PRO A 819 -16.57 -46.62 1.91
C PRO A 819 -17.13 -47.78 2.74
N ASN A 820 -16.77 -49.00 2.36
CA ASN A 820 -17.26 -50.21 3.05
C ASN A 820 -16.55 -50.49 4.38
N ASN A 821 -15.33 -49.97 4.55
CA ASN A 821 -14.53 -50.09 5.76
C ASN A 821 -14.21 -48.68 6.27
N LEU A 822 -14.68 -48.37 7.47
CA LEU A 822 -14.36 -47.12 8.15
C LEU A 822 -13.22 -47.41 9.13
N THR A 823 -12.07 -46.80 8.90
CA THR A 823 -10.91 -46.88 9.82
C THR A 823 -10.98 -45.83 10.93
N GLY A 824 -12.08 -45.06 11.02
CA GLY A 824 -12.32 -44.02 12.01
C GLY A 824 -13.81 -43.60 12.05
N LEU A 825 -14.09 -42.37 12.49
CA LEU A 825 -15.46 -41.83 12.75
C LEU A 825 -16.23 -42.54 13.88
N GLU A 826 -15.53 -43.10 14.87
CA GLU A 826 -16.17 -43.82 15.99
C GLU A 826 -17.07 -42.94 16.87
N GLN A 827 -16.85 -41.63 16.85
CA GLN A 827 -17.62 -40.64 17.60
C GLN A 827 -18.82 -40.09 16.83
N LEU A 828 -19.03 -40.51 15.57
CA LEU A 828 -20.06 -39.93 14.72
C LEU A 828 -21.46 -40.25 15.27
N GLU A 829 -22.25 -39.20 15.46
CA GLU A 829 -23.62 -39.23 15.96
C GLU A 829 -24.63 -38.86 14.86
N GLU A 830 -24.26 -37.99 13.92
CA GLU A 830 -25.13 -37.53 12.84
C GLU A 830 -24.41 -37.66 11.50
N LEU A 831 -25.04 -38.36 10.56
CA LEU A 831 -24.57 -38.49 9.20
C LEU A 831 -25.67 -38.08 8.23
N ASP A 832 -25.44 -37.00 7.50
CA ASP A 832 -26.29 -36.59 6.40
C ASP A 832 -25.65 -36.98 5.05
N PHE A 833 -26.41 -37.76 4.29
CA PHE A 833 -26.04 -38.22 2.96
C PHE A 833 -27.21 -38.06 1.97
N GLU A 834 -28.09 -37.09 2.22
CA GLU A 834 -29.26 -36.83 1.40
C GLU A 834 -28.93 -36.46 -0.04
N ARG A 835 -29.89 -36.65 -0.95
CA ARG A 835 -29.80 -36.18 -2.35
C ARG A 835 -28.53 -36.66 -3.08
N ASN A 836 -28.07 -37.86 -2.75
CA ASN A 836 -26.99 -38.55 -3.44
C ASN A 836 -27.54 -39.60 -4.43
N LYS A 837 -26.68 -40.46 -4.97
CA LYS A 837 -27.02 -41.46 -5.98
C LYS A 837 -26.79 -42.89 -5.49
N LEU A 838 -26.92 -43.13 -4.18
CA LEU A 838 -26.72 -44.46 -3.59
C LEU A 838 -27.80 -45.44 -4.08
N ARG A 839 -27.37 -46.49 -4.79
CA ARG A 839 -28.26 -47.57 -5.25
C ARG A 839 -28.39 -48.71 -4.25
N VAL A 840 -27.37 -48.90 -3.43
CA VAL A 840 -27.26 -49.95 -2.42
C VAL A 840 -26.85 -49.29 -1.12
N PHE A 841 -27.44 -49.75 -0.01
CA PHE A 841 -27.06 -49.25 1.31
C PHE A 841 -25.60 -49.63 1.61
N PRO A 842 -24.76 -48.67 1.96
CA PRO A 842 -23.34 -48.92 2.18
C PRO A 842 -23.07 -49.58 3.53
N LYS A 843 -22.37 -50.72 3.51
CA LYS A 843 -22.12 -51.54 4.70
C LYS A 843 -21.24 -50.85 5.74
N GLY A 844 -20.41 -49.89 5.33
CA GLY A 844 -19.55 -49.12 6.23
C GLY A 844 -20.35 -48.34 7.28
N ILE A 845 -21.53 -47.83 6.93
CA ILE A 845 -22.40 -47.10 7.89
C ILE A 845 -22.73 -47.98 9.10
N LEU A 846 -22.87 -49.29 8.93
CA LEU A 846 -23.17 -50.22 10.03
C LEU A 846 -22.07 -50.32 11.09
N GLN A 847 -20.89 -49.75 10.84
CA GLN A 847 -19.77 -49.69 11.80
C GLN A 847 -19.92 -48.50 12.78
N LEU A 848 -20.80 -47.53 12.48
CA LEU A 848 -21.01 -46.30 13.25
C LEU A 848 -21.93 -46.54 14.46
N ARG A 849 -21.40 -47.19 15.51
CA ARG A 849 -22.19 -47.61 16.68
C ARG A 849 -22.78 -46.45 17.52
N ARG A 850 -22.24 -45.24 17.36
CA ARG A 850 -22.72 -44.04 18.06
C ARG A 850 -23.73 -43.22 17.28
N LEU A 851 -24.02 -43.61 16.03
CA LEU A 851 -24.94 -42.90 15.17
C LEU A 851 -26.34 -42.86 15.77
N LYS A 852 -26.88 -41.65 15.89
CA LYS A 852 -28.22 -41.31 16.39
C LYS A 852 -29.14 -40.86 15.26
N SER A 853 -28.62 -40.12 14.28
CA SER A 853 -29.39 -39.66 13.12
C SER A 853 -28.71 -40.05 11.82
N LEU A 854 -29.49 -40.62 10.91
CA LEU A 854 -29.04 -41.00 9.57
C LEU A 854 -30.04 -40.50 8.52
N ASN A 855 -29.61 -39.52 7.73
CA ASN A 855 -30.38 -39.00 6.61
C ASN A 855 -29.89 -39.63 5.29
N LEU A 856 -30.74 -40.44 4.67
CA LEU A 856 -30.52 -41.07 3.36
C LEU A 856 -31.65 -40.71 2.39
N ASN A 857 -32.36 -39.61 2.64
CA ASN A 857 -33.45 -39.19 1.78
C ASN A 857 -32.97 -38.94 0.34
N THR A 858 -33.88 -39.00 -0.62
CA THR A 858 -33.63 -38.64 -2.03
C THR A 858 -32.42 -39.38 -2.62
N ASN A 859 -32.33 -40.68 -2.37
CA ASN A 859 -31.33 -41.57 -2.95
C ASN A 859 -32.03 -42.59 -3.89
N LEU A 860 -31.33 -43.66 -4.28
CA LEU A 860 -31.81 -44.69 -5.19
C LEU A 860 -31.87 -46.07 -4.52
N LEU A 861 -32.01 -46.12 -3.18
CA LEU A 861 -31.97 -47.35 -2.40
C LEU A 861 -33.18 -48.24 -2.71
N GLN A 862 -32.93 -49.51 -3.01
CA GLN A 862 -33.96 -50.51 -3.29
C GLN A 862 -34.22 -51.46 -2.13
N SER A 863 -33.23 -51.64 -1.25
CA SER A 863 -33.31 -52.49 -0.07
C SER A 863 -32.29 -52.03 0.98
N LEU A 864 -32.48 -52.51 2.21
CA LEU A 864 -31.56 -52.36 3.34
C LEU A 864 -30.84 -53.69 3.62
N PRO A 865 -29.67 -53.68 4.28
CA PRO A 865 -28.91 -54.89 4.57
C PRO A 865 -29.48 -55.60 5.81
N ALA A 866 -29.39 -56.93 5.87
CA ALA A 866 -29.91 -57.72 7.00
C ALA A 866 -29.35 -57.34 8.39
N ASN A 867 -28.18 -56.69 8.45
CA ASN A 867 -27.45 -56.40 9.68
C ASN A 867 -27.67 -54.97 10.22
N MET A 868 -28.83 -54.34 9.98
CA MET A 868 -29.14 -52.99 10.48
C MET A 868 -28.99 -52.85 12.00
N GLY A 869 -29.15 -53.94 12.77
CA GLY A 869 -29.00 -53.95 14.23
C GLY A 869 -27.62 -53.56 14.77
N GLY A 870 -26.60 -53.38 13.92
CA GLY A 870 -25.30 -52.80 14.32
C GLY A 870 -25.37 -51.31 14.71
N LEU A 871 -26.42 -50.60 14.29
CA LEU A 871 -26.67 -49.20 14.63
C LEU A 871 -27.44 -49.09 15.96
N GLU A 872 -26.79 -49.49 17.05
CA GLU A 872 -27.42 -49.69 18.37
C GLU A 872 -28.08 -48.42 18.96
N ARG A 873 -27.61 -47.24 18.56
CA ARG A 873 -28.06 -45.94 19.08
C ARG A 873 -28.90 -45.13 18.10
N LEU A 874 -29.25 -45.67 16.94
CA LEU A 874 -29.97 -44.92 15.92
C LEU A 874 -31.38 -44.61 16.40
N GLU A 875 -31.70 -43.31 16.46
CA GLU A 875 -32.99 -42.77 16.89
C GLU A 875 -33.81 -42.25 15.71
N GLU A 876 -33.16 -41.68 14.70
CA GLU A 876 -33.81 -41.12 13.51
C GLU A 876 -33.23 -41.70 12.22
N LEU A 877 -34.10 -42.20 11.34
CA LEU A 877 -33.75 -42.72 10.03
C LEU A 877 -34.67 -42.16 8.96
N ASP A 878 -34.12 -41.34 8.07
CA ASP A 878 -34.84 -40.83 6.90
C ASP A 878 -34.45 -41.61 5.63
N LEU A 879 -35.43 -42.34 5.09
CA LEU A 879 -35.34 -43.09 3.83
C LEU A 879 -36.38 -42.59 2.82
N SER A 880 -36.92 -41.40 3.02
CA SER A 880 -37.91 -40.82 2.14
C SER A 880 -37.33 -40.58 0.73
N TYR A 881 -38.19 -40.54 -0.29
CA TYR A 881 -37.80 -40.33 -1.70
C TYR A 881 -36.78 -41.34 -2.24
N ASN A 882 -36.83 -42.60 -1.78
CA ASN A 882 -36.01 -43.71 -2.31
C ASN A 882 -36.80 -44.61 -3.28
N LYS A 883 -36.31 -45.83 -3.54
CA LYS A 883 -36.89 -46.83 -4.45
C LYS A 883 -37.26 -48.13 -3.73
N LEU A 884 -37.62 -48.06 -2.45
CA LEU A 884 -38.04 -49.22 -1.67
C LEU A 884 -39.40 -49.73 -2.19
N SER A 885 -39.46 -51.01 -2.54
CA SER A 885 -40.67 -51.67 -3.06
C SER A 885 -41.47 -52.44 -2.01
N THR A 886 -40.86 -52.69 -0.85
CA THR A 886 -41.48 -53.38 0.29
C THR A 886 -41.03 -52.70 1.58
N PHE A 887 -41.78 -52.91 2.66
CA PHE A 887 -41.37 -52.45 3.98
C PHE A 887 -40.05 -53.14 4.38
N PRO A 888 -38.99 -52.40 4.74
CA PRO A 888 -37.70 -52.99 5.06
C PRO A 888 -37.73 -53.64 6.45
N MET A 889 -37.98 -54.95 6.51
CA MET A 889 -38.06 -55.71 7.77
C MET A 889 -36.77 -55.62 8.61
N GLU A 890 -35.65 -55.27 7.99
CA GLU A 890 -34.36 -55.07 8.63
C GLU A 890 -34.36 -53.93 9.64
N VAL A 891 -35.20 -52.89 9.47
CA VAL A 891 -35.28 -51.76 10.43
C VAL A 891 -35.84 -52.17 11.79
N LEU A 892 -36.54 -53.31 11.86
CA LEU A 892 -37.05 -53.84 13.13
C LEU A 892 -35.93 -54.27 14.09
N ALA A 893 -34.70 -54.42 13.59
CA ALA A 893 -33.53 -54.68 14.43
C ALA A 893 -33.02 -53.42 15.17
N LEU A 894 -33.50 -52.22 14.83
CA LEU A 894 -33.07 -50.94 15.41
C LEU A 894 -33.86 -50.64 16.69
N LYS A 895 -33.34 -51.08 17.84
CA LYS A 895 -34.04 -51.02 19.13
C LYS A 895 -34.25 -49.62 19.71
N SER A 896 -33.46 -48.65 19.26
CA SER A 896 -33.47 -47.27 19.77
C SER A 896 -34.23 -46.31 18.86
N LEU A 897 -34.83 -46.82 17.77
CA LEU A 897 -35.45 -46.00 16.73
C LEU A 897 -36.73 -45.34 17.24
N LYS A 898 -36.78 -44.01 17.12
CA LYS A 898 -37.90 -43.15 17.51
C LYS A 898 -38.64 -42.59 16.30
N ARG A 899 -37.94 -42.41 15.17
CA ARG A 899 -38.52 -41.85 13.94
C ARG A 899 -37.99 -42.58 12.71
N LEU A 900 -38.92 -43.01 11.85
CA LEU A 900 -38.64 -43.65 10.57
C LEU A 900 -39.46 -42.95 9.48
N ASP A 901 -38.78 -42.30 8.54
CA ASP A 901 -39.44 -41.67 7.39
C ASP A 901 -39.28 -42.53 6.12
N LEU A 902 -40.40 -42.99 5.58
CA LEU A 902 -40.50 -43.79 4.36
C LEU A 902 -41.31 -43.07 3.27
N ARG A 903 -41.66 -41.80 3.47
CA ARG A 903 -42.50 -41.03 2.54
C ARG A 903 -41.92 -41.02 1.13
N ALA A 904 -42.80 -40.96 0.14
CA ALA A 904 -42.40 -40.90 -1.27
C ALA A 904 -41.57 -42.11 -1.78
N ASN A 905 -41.64 -43.27 -1.11
CA ASN A 905 -41.28 -44.57 -1.70
C ASN A 905 -42.49 -45.12 -2.47
N LEU A 906 -42.62 -44.76 -3.75
CA LEU A 906 -43.83 -44.92 -4.58
C LEU A 906 -44.42 -46.34 -4.67
N HIS A 907 -43.65 -47.37 -4.32
CA HIS A 907 -44.06 -48.77 -4.40
C HIS A 907 -44.38 -49.39 -3.03
N LEU A 908 -44.23 -48.65 -1.93
CA LEU A 908 -44.47 -49.13 -0.57
C LEU A 908 -45.95 -48.97 -0.22
N LEU A 909 -46.69 -50.09 -0.22
CA LEU A 909 -48.16 -50.09 -0.18
C LEU A 909 -48.76 -50.05 1.23
N SER A 910 -48.05 -50.55 2.26
CA SER A 910 -48.56 -50.62 3.63
C SER A 910 -47.46 -50.95 4.64
N ILE A 911 -47.67 -50.56 5.90
CA ILE A 911 -46.84 -50.97 7.05
C ILE A 911 -47.34 -52.34 7.54
N PRO A 912 -46.48 -53.36 7.68
CA PRO A 912 -46.87 -54.67 8.22
C PRO A 912 -47.20 -54.59 9.72
N LYS A 913 -48.10 -55.44 10.20
CA LYS A 913 -48.54 -55.43 11.62
C LYS A 913 -47.40 -55.72 12.59
N GLU A 914 -46.43 -56.51 12.14
CA GLU A 914 -45.21 -56.86 12.85
C GLU A 914 -44.36 -55.62 13.18
N ALA A 915 -44.38 -54.59 12.31
CA ALA A 915 -43.65 -53.35 12.56
C ALA A 915 -44.22 -52.56 13.73
N SER A 916 -45.56 -52.48 13.85
CA SER A 916 -46.22 -51.84 14.98
C SER A 916 -46.01 -52.57 16.31
N GLN A 917 -45.69 -53.87 16.28
CA GLN A 917 -45.37 -54.65 17.49
C GLN A 917 -43.90 -54.52 17.89
N ALA A 918 -42.99 -54.49 16.91
CA ALA A 918 -41.55 -54.44 17.14
C ALA A 918 -41.05 -53.02 17.45
N LEU A 919 -41.71 -51.98 16.92
CA LEU A 919 -41.35 -50.57 17.12
C LEU A 919 -42.57 -49.77 17.63
N PRO A 920 -43.08 -50.05 18.85
CA PRO A 920 -44.34 -49.48 19.34
C PRO A 920 -44.28 -47.97 19.61
N ASP A 921 -43.10 -47.45 19.96
CA ASP A 921 -42.87 -46.03 20.30
C ASP A 921 -42.22 -45.23 19.14
N CYS A 922 -42.07 -45.84 17.96
CA CYS A 922 -41.49 -45.21 16.79
C CYS A 922 -42.56 -44.52 15.93
N GLU A 923 -42.36 -43.25 15.62
CA GLU A 923 -43.14 -42.55 14.60
C GLU A 923 -42.72 -43.04 13.21
N ILE A 924 -43.61 -43.77 12.52
CA ILE A 924 -43.39 -44.24 11.15
C ILE A 924 -44.21 -43.36 10.20
N LEU A 925 -43.51 -42.59 9.36
CA LEU A 925 -44.11 -41.77 8.31
C LEU A 925 -44.08 -42.56 6.99
N LEU A 926 -45.23 -42.75 6.35
CA LEU A 926 -45.37 -43.51 5.09
C LEU A 926 -45.85 -42.63 3.93
#